data_AF-A0A367YHI1-F1
#
_entry.id   AF-A0A367YHI1-F1
#
_cell.length_a   1.000
_cell.length_b   1.000
_cell.length_c   1.000
_cell.angle_alpha   90.00
_cell.angle_beta   90.00
_cell.angle_gamma   90.00
#
_symmetry.space_group_name_H-M   'P 1'
#
loop_
_entity.id
_entity.type
_entity.pdbx_description
1 polymer ?
#
loop_
_entity_poly.entity_id
_entity_poly.type
_entity_poly.pdbx_seq_one_letter_code
_entity_poly.pdbx_strand_id
1 'polypeptide(L)'
;MFNKDTVFTKDIACTAITGKDAWNRPTPQPITISLNFNTDFHKASKLDNLKYSINYAVITRNVTEFMKSNEHLNFKSLGNIAQAVSDIGLDESRGGGSSVEVTIKSTKSEIRADSVEYKILRNNLGSTPPLDVFRVDKLRLLTIIGVFTFERLQKQIVDIDLEFKIKDNSNLYFHKIIEDIVSYVESSNFKTVEALVSKIGQLTFQKYGAGIEEVLAVVTKPNAFSHVEGVGVSSTVTEENFKDMEPIELDNGAQTITSFNLPVEQEKTNKYEGYHTAFVAFGSNSGDQILNINDALRLLQGYGITVESTSSLYISKPMYYLDQPDFFNGVIKVNFQNISPHRLLEILKEIEYSHLKRVKEFDNGPRSIDLDIILYDDVTLNTDDLIIPHKALLERTFVLQPLCEILPPDFIHPISAESIHSHLKQLLKDKPQEDESIQVSSDLLQFIPVPRLSLTPGDNILRFDHINKKSPTLVMAILNMTPDSFSDAGRYYEQALENIVKEAERLVDEGANIIDIGGVSTRPGSTEPTEEEELQRVVPLVKAIRESKNPALKNILISIDTYRSNVAEESLIAGADIINDISMGKYDDMMFDVIALYGCPYIMNHTRGTPKTMSKLTNYESNTNDDLVEYVTDPKLGQLGELNVSTDTKNLLNGVSRELSLQMFKAMAKGVKKWQLIIDPGVGFAKNLQQNLDIIRHASFFKKYSLQVNERDGEEVRHKYLSFNGLPVLVGTSRKKFLGTLTGKETTPKDRVLATAATVTASIEQNTDIVRVHDVKEMKDVVLTSDAIYRSI
;
A
#
# COMPACT_ATOMS: atom_id res chain seq x y z
N MET A 1 2.50 55.72 -18.67
CA MET A 1 2.73 54.88 -17.47
C MET A 1 2.62 55.80 -16.27
N PHE A 2 1.58 55.65 -15.45
CA PHE A 2 1.53 56.34 -14.17
C PHE A 2 2.65 55.78 -13.29
N ASN A 3 3.53 56.62 -12.76
CA ASN A 3 4.48 56.20 -11.73
C ASN A 3 3.68 55.64 -10.55
N LYS A 4 4.04 54.42 -10.10
CA LYS A 4 3.42 53.74 -8.95
C LYS A 4 4.06 54.22 -7.64
N ASP A 5 4.10 55.53 -7.46
CA ASP A 5 4.68 56.12 -6.27
C ASP A 5 3.60 56.17 -5.17
N THR A 6 3.90 55.62 -4.00
CA THR A 6 2.95 55.53 -2.88
C THR A 6 3.49 56.28 -1.67
N VAL A 7 2.72 57.22 -1.15
CA VAL A 7 2.94 57.83 0.16
C VAL A 7 1.99 57.16 1.14
N PHE A 8 2.51 56.64 2.27
CA PHE A 8 1.69 55.89 3.21
C PHE A 8 1.90 56.32 4.66
N THR A 9 0.86 56.12 5.47
CA THR A 9 0.93 56.13 6.94
C THR A 9 0.39 54.80 7.44
N LYS A 10 1.14 54.13 8.32
CA LYS A 10 0.75 52.82 8.87
C LYS A 10 0.39 52.92 10.34
N ASP A 11 -0.64 52.18 10.70
CA ASP A 11 -1.01 51.84 12.07
C ASP A 11 -1.17 53.04 13.03
N ILE A 12 -1.90 54.07 12.61
CA ILE A 12 -2.30 55.16 13.49
C ILE A 12 -3.23 54.57 14.57
N ALA A 13 -2.75 54.55 15.81
CA ALA A 13 -3.50 54.00 16.94
C ALA A 13 -4.63 54.95 17.37
N CYS A 14 -5.85 54.44 17.35
CA CYS A 14 -7.08 55.17 17.67
C CYS A 14 -8.03 54.32 18.54
N THR A 15 -9.04 54.97 19.11
CA THR A 15 -10.15 54.32 19.81
C THR A 15 -11.47 54.68 19.12
N ALA A 16 -12.34 53.68 18.91
CA ALA A 16 -13.64 53.90 18.29
C ALA A 16 -14.68 52.87 18.76
N ILE A 17 -15.96 53.24 18.72
CA ILE A 17 -17.07 52.30 18.93
C ILE A 17 -17.54 51.85 17.54
N THR A 18 -17.21 50.61 17.16
CA THR A 18 -17.45 50.01 15.84
C THR A 18 -18.71 49.15 15.76
N GLY A 19 -19.57 49.23 16.79
CA GLY A 19 -20.73 48.37 16.95
C GLY A 19 -20.84 47.89 18.41
N LYS A 20 -21.33 46.67 18.58
CA LYS A 20 -21.29 45.98 19.87
C LYS A 20 -20.01 45.14 19.91
N ASP A 21 -19.35 45.11 21.07
CA ASP A 21 -18.21 44.24 21.33
C ASP A 21 -18.63 42.78 21.33
N ALA A 22 -17.65 41.89 21.45
CA ALA A 22 -17.89 40.45 21.50
C ALA A 22 -18.66 39.97 22.76
N TRP A 23 -19.00 40.87 23.68
CA TRP A 23 -19.91 40.67 24.81
C TRP A 23 -21.25 41.41 24.62
N ASN A 24 -21.55 41.85 23.40
CA ASN A 24 -22.76 42.55 22.99
C ASN A 24 -22.92 43.97 23.60
N ARG A 25 -21.82 44.64 23.95
CA ARG A 25 -21.78 45.97 24.60
C ARG A 25 -21.16 47.05 23.69
N PRO A 26 -21.70 48.27 23.61
CA PRO A 26 -21.10 49.35 22.83
C PRO A 26 -19.95 50.01 23.60
N THR A 27 -18.77 49.38 23.63
CA THR A 27 -17.57 49.93 24.30
C THR A 27 -16.51 50.38 23.29
N PRO A 28 -15.74 51.45 23.57
CA PRO A 28 -14.62 51.85 22.72
C PRO A 28 -13.57 50.74 22.60
N GLN A 29 -13.16 50.43 21.38
CA GLN A 29 -12.14 49.42 21.09
C GLN A 29 -10.90 50.06 20.47
N PRO A 30 -9.69 49.53 20.76
CA PRO A 30 -8.49 49.97 20.08
C PRO A 30 -8.53 49.50 18.62
N ILE A 31 -8.31 50.44 17.71
CA ILE A 31 -8.19 50.19 16.27
C ILE A 31 -6.90 50.81 15.74
N THR A 32 -6.39 50.30 14.63
CA THR A 32 -5.34 50.96 13.87
C THR A 32 -5.84 51.37 12.49
N ILE A 33 -5.39 52.54 12.05
CA ILE A 33 -5.79 53.14 10.77
C ILE A 33 -4.55 53.30 9.91
N SER A 34 -4.57 52.71 8.72
CA SER A 34 -3.52 52.86 7.71
C SER A 34 -4.09 53.54 6.46
N LEU A 35 -3.26 54.38 5.83
CA LEU A 35 -3.60 55.21 4.67
C LEU A 35 -2.53 55.04 3.61
N ASN A 36 -2.89 54.64 2.39
CA ASN A 36 -1.99 54.63 1.24
C ASN A 36 -2.52 55.57 0.16
N PHE A 37 -1.69 56.50 -0.28
CA PHE A 37 -2.01 57.46 -1.34
C PHE A 37 -1.18 57.17 -2.58
N ASN A 38 -1.84 56.92 -3.70
CA ASN A 38 -1.17 56.85 -5.00
C ASN A 38 -0.93 58.29 -5.50
N THR A 39 0.32 58.66 -5.72
CA THR A 39 0.73 60.01 -6.14
C THR A 39 1.95 59.95 -7.05
N ASP A 40 2.39 61.08 -7.60
CA ASP A 40 3.68 61.19 -8.31
C ASP A 40 4.51 62.25 -7.59
N PHE A 41 5.48 61.81 -6.79
CA PHE A 41 6.35 62.70 -6.03
C PHE A 41 7.69 62.98 -6.73
N HIS A 42 7.87 62.59 -8.01
CA HIS A 42 9.13 62.79 -8.73
C HIS A 42 9.56 64.27 -8.74
N LYS A 43 8.60 65.18 -8.90
CA LYS A 43 8.85 66.63 -8.85
C LYS A 43 9.24 67.12 -7.45
N ALA A 44 8.66 66.55 -6.39
CA ALA A 44 9.06 66.83 -5.02
C ALA A 44 10.48 66.32 -4.74
N SER A 45 10.80 65.11 -5.21
CA SER A 45 12.12 64.49 -5.05
C SER A 45 13.21 65.25 -5.80
N LYS A 46 12.92 65.78 -6.99
CA LYS A 46 13.90 66.56 -7.79
C LYS A 46 14.18 67.95 -7.21
N LEU A 47 13.18 68.59 -6.62
CA LEU A 47 13.25 69.97 -6.13
C LEU A 47 13.40 70.07 -4.61
N ASP A 48 13.47 68.94 -3.92
CA ASP A 48 13.43 68.81 -2.45
C ASP A 48 12.34 69.71 -1.82
N ASN A 49 11.12 69.60 -2.37
CA ASN A 49 10.02 70.48 -2.01
C ASN A 49 8.72 69.71 -1.79
N LEU A 50 8.32 69.64 -0.51
CA LEU A 50 7.10 68.98 -0.02
C LEU A 50 5.80 69.52 -0.66
N LYS A 51 5.81 70.73 -1.26
CA LYS A 51 4.65 71.28 -1.98
C LYS A 51 4.18 70.40 -3.14
N TYR A 52 5.06 69.57 -3.71
CA TYR A 52 4.74 68.69 -4.83
C TYR A 52 4.53 67.23 -4.39
N SER A 53 4.34 66.97 -3.10
CA SER A 53 4.04 65.65 -2.54
C SER A 53 2.91 65.76 -1.51
N ILE A 54 2.41 64.60 -1.06
CA ILE A 54 1.36 64.51 -0.05
C ILE A 54 1.98 64.72 1.34
N ASN A 55 1.44 65.68 2.10
CA ASN A 55 1.90 65.96 3.45
C ASN A 55 1.26 64.97 4.45
N TYR A 56 1.86 63.78 4.57
CA TYR A 56 1.40 62.72 5.47
C TYR A 56 1.32 63.17 6.94
N ALA A 57 2.14 64.13 7.39
CA ALA A 57 2.09 64.64 8.76
C ALA A 57 0.79 65.43 9.04
N VAL A 58 0.33 66.24 8.08
CA VAL A 58 -0.92 67.00 8.20
C VAL A 58 -2.12 66.04 8.15
N ILE A 59 -2.12 65.07 7.23
CA ILE A 59 -3.20 64.06 7.14
C ILE A 59 -3.27 63.22 8.41
N THR A 60 -2.13 62.73 8.90
CA THR A 60 -2.06 61.93 10.15
C THR A 60 -2.63 62.71 11.33
N ARG A 61 -2.29 64.00 11.45
CA ARG A 61 -2.84 64.87 12.49
C ARG A 61 -4.35 65.03 12.34
N ASN A 62 -4.84 65.33 11.13
CA ASN A 62 -6.26 65.54 10.87
C ASN A 62 -7.09 64.28 11.19
N VAL A 63 -6.60 63.10 10.81
CA VAL A 63 -7.25 61.81 11.13
C VAL A 63 -7.24 61.55 12.64
N THR A 64 -6.11 61.82 13.31
CA THR A 64 -6.00 61.65 14.77
C THR A 64 -6.94 62.60 15.52
N GLU A 65 -7.04 63.87 15.12
CA GLU A 65 -7.94 64.86 15.71
C GLU A 65 -9.40 64.52 15.46
N PHE A 66 -9.73 64.04 14.26
CA PHE A 66 -11.07 63.57 13.92
C PHE A 66 -11.48 62.39 14.80
N MET A 67 -10.63 61.37 14.95
CA MET A 67 -10.93 60.20 15.78
C MET A 67 -11.09 60.57 17.25
N LYS A 68 -10.20 61.44 17.78
CA LYS A 68 -10.32 61.95 19.16
C LYS A 68 -11.61 62.74 19.40
N SER A 69 -11.99 63.60 18.46
CA SER A 69 -13.21 64.41 18.58
C SER A 69 -14.49 63.57 18.51
N ASN A 70 -14.41 62.35 17.95
CA ASN A 70 -15.53 61.44 17.75
C ASN A 70 -15.39 60.14 18.55
N GLU A 71 -14.58 60.11 19.62
CA GLU A 71 -14.32 58.90 20.41
C GLU A 71 -15.60 58.34 21.07
N HIS A 72 -16.59 59.19 21.35
CA HIS A 72 -17.89 58.82 21.90
C HIS A 72 -18.94 58.44 20.84
N LEU A 73 -18.64 58.61 19.55
CA LEU A 73 -19.56 58.31 18.46
C LEU A 73 -19.56 56.81 18.16
N ASN A 74 -20.74 56.22 18.03
CA ASN A 74 -20.88 54.85 17.53
C ASN A 74 -20.92 54.86 16.00
N PHE A 75 -19.82 54.44 15.39
CA PHE A 75 -19.67 54.33 13.94
C PHE A 75 -20.38 53.12 13.34
N LYS A 76 -20.95 52.21 14.15
CA LYS A 76 -21.71 51.01 13.78
C LYS A 76 -20.96 49.90 13.05
N SER A 77 -19.93 50.22 12.26
CA SER A 77 -19.08 49.25 11.55
C SER A 77 -17.69 49.83 11.27
N LEU A 78 -16.71 48.96 10.98
CA LEU A 78 -15.38 49.38 10.52
C LEU A 78 -15.44 50.08 9.16
N GLY A 79 -16.36 49.67 8.27
CA GLY A 79 -16.55 50.29 6.96
C GLY A 79 -16.97 51.76 7.04
N ASN A 80 -17.83 52.12 8.00
CA ASN A 80 -18.21 53.52 8.20
C ASN A 80 -17.04 54.39 8.68
N ILE A 81 -16.13 53.82 9.49
CA ILE A 81 -14.89 54.51 9.89
C ILE A 81 -13.99 54.67 8.67
N ALA A 82 -13.80 53.60 7.89
CA ALA A 82 -13.00 53.63 6.68
C ALA A 82 -13.49 54.72 5.71
N GLN A 83 -14.81 54.80 5.49
CA GLN A 83 -15.44 55.81 4.64
C GLN A 83 -15.20 57.23 5.18
N ALA A 84 -15.49 57.49 6.46
CA ALA A 84 -15.29 58.81 7.07
C ALA A 84 -13.81 59.26 7.02
N VAL A 85 -12.87 58.33 7.20
CA VAL A 85 -11.44 58.58 7.09
C VAL A 85 -11.03 58.80 5.63
N SER A 86 -11.64 58.10 4.68
CA SER A 86 -11.37 58.31 3.25
C SER A 86 -11.80 59.70 2.79
N ASP A 87 -12.92 60.22 3.31
CA ASP A 87 -13.39 61.58 3.00
C ASP A 87 -12.35 62.63 3.46
N ILE A 88 -11.70 62.41 4.60
CA ILE A 88 -10.59 63.26 5.09
C ILE A 88 -9.35 63.12 4.20
N GLY A 89 -9.03 61.89 3.78
CA GLY A 89 -7.90 61.61 2.89
C GLY A 89 -8.06 62.18 1.48
N LEU A 90 -9.30 62.38 1.01
CA LEU A 90 -9.63 62.93 -0.30
C LEU A 90 -9.84 64.45 -0.31
N ASP A 91 -9.90 65.09 0.86
CA ASP A 91 -10.05 66.54 0.98
C ASP A 91 -8.73 67.26 0.66
N GLU A 92 -8.58 67.71 -0.59
CA GLU A 92 -7.41 68.47 -1.05
C GLU A 92 -7.17 69.76 -0.23
N SER A 93 -8.23 70.37 0.33
CA SER A 93 -8.10 71.57 1.18
C SER A 93 -7.43 71.27 2.53
N ARG A 94 -7.43 70.00 2.94
CA ARG A 94 -6.80 69.48 4.16
C ARG A 94 -5.50 68.73 3.89
N GLY A 95 -4.96 68.84 2.66
CA GLY A 95 -3.71 68.20 2.24
C GLY A 95 -3.85 66.77 1.73
N GLY A 96 -5.09 66.31 1.47
CA GLY A 96 -5.42 65.01 0.89
C GLY A 96 -4.99 64.84 -0.58
N GLY A 97 -5.15 63.62 -1.10
CA GLY A 97 -4.80 63.25 -2.48
C GLY A 97 -6.02 62.83 -3.32
N SER A 98 -5.82 62.63 -4.63
CA SER A 98 -6.91 62.28 -5.55
C SER A 98 -7.38 60.81 -5.46
N SER A 99 -6.61 59.94 -4.78
CA SER A 99 -7.03 58.59 -4.39
C SER A 99 -6.43 58.19 -3.04
N VAL A 100 -7.20 57.49 -2.23
CA VAL A 100 -6.76 56.98 -0.93
C VAL A 100 -7.27 55.56 -0.71
N GLU A 101 -6.37 54.69 -0.29
CA GLU A 101 -6.67 53.38 0.26
C GLU A 101 -6.66 53.49 1.79
N VAL A 102 -7.76 53.12 2.43
CA VAL A 102 -7.90 53.15 3.88
C VAL A 102 -8.03 51.73 4.39
N THR A 103 -7.24 51.36 5.39
CA THR A 103 -7.36 50.08 6.09
C THR A 103 -7.60 50.35 7.57
N ILE A 104 -8.71 49.81 8.09
CA ILE A 104 -9.04 49.85 9.52
C ILE A 104 -8.89 48.44 10.07
N LYS A 105 -8.01 48.27 11.05
CA LYS A 105 -7.76 46.99 11.72
C LYS A 105 -8.22 47.06 13.17
N SER A 106 -8.87 46.00 13.65
CA SER A 106 -9.24 45.83 15.05
C SER A 106 -8.80 44.47 15.57
N THR A 107 -8.13 44.46 16.73
CA THR A 107 -7.63 43.24 17.39
C THR A 107 -8.54 42.74 18.51
N LYS A 108 -9.64 43.45 18.83
CA LYS A 108 -10.55 43.12 19.93
C LYS A 108 -12.01 43.02 19.54
N SER A 109 -12.33 43.16 18.25
CA SER A 109 -13.72 43.10 17.78
C SER A 109 -14.28 41.67 17.77
N GLU A 110 -13.44 40.66 17.61
CA GLU A 110 -13.82 39.24 17.65
C GLU A 110 -12.98 38.48 18.67
N ILE A 111 -13.61 37.69 19.54
CA ILE A 111 -12.89 36.96 20.62
C ILE A 111 -12.01 35.83 20.08
N ARG A 112 -12.37 35.27 18.93
CA ARG A 112 -11.79 34.04 18.39
C ARG A 112 -10.86 34.27 17.19
N ALA A 113 -10.71 35.52 16.74
CA ALA A 113 -9.82 35.89 15.64
C ALA A 113 -8.72 36.82 16.17
N ASP A 114 -7.52 36.73 15.62
CA ASP A 114 -6.41 37.61 16.01
C ASP A 114 -6.68 39.06 15.60
N SER A 115 -7.31 39.25 14.44
CA SER A 115 -7.82 40.57 14.03
C SER A 115 -8.87 40.50 12.93
N VAL A 116 -9.62 41.59 12.79
CA VAL A 116 -10.49 41.86 11.65
C VAL A 116 -10.08 43.17 10.98
N GLU A 117 -10.11 43.19 9.65
CA GLU A 117 -9.65 44.31 8.84
C GLU A 117 -10.72 44.70 7.82
N TYR A 118 -10.94 46.00 7.65
CA TYR A 118 -11.80 46.53 6.59
C TYR A 118 -10.98 47.49 5.73
N LYS A 119 -10.96 47.23 4.43
CA LYS A 119 -10.12 47.93 3.47
C LYS A 119 -10.97 48.49 2.33
N ILE A 120 -10.81 49.78 2.05
CA ILE A 120 -11.49 50.46 0.95
C ILE A 120 -10.50 51.26 0.11
N LEU A 121 -10.80 51.41 -1.17
CA LEU A 121 -10.13 52.37 -2.06
C LEU A 121 -11.16 53.36 -2.58
N ARG A 122 -10.92 54.65 -2.38
CA ARG A 122 -11.79 55.73 -2.86
C ARG A 122 -10.96 56.73 -3.68
N ASN A 123 -11.60 57.36 -4.67
CA ASN A 123 -10.96 58.33 -5.56
C ASN A 123 -11.94 59.43 -5.99
N ASN A 124 -11.40 60.59 -6.36
CA ASN A 124 -12.17 61.73 -6.90
C ASN A 124 -12.05 61.85 -8.43
N LEU A 125 -11.52 60.81 -9.10
CA LEU A 125 -11.14 60.83 -10.52
C LEU A 125 -12.25 60.29 -11.45
N GLY A 126 -13.42 59.97 -10.92
CA GLY A 126 -14.59 59.53 -11.69
C GLY A 126 -14.52 58.07 -12.17
N SER A 127 -13.54 57.28 -11.74
CA SER A 127 -13.50 55.84 -11.98
C SER A 127 -14.33 55.09 -10.95
N THR A 128 -15.05 54.04 -11.37
CA THR A 128 -15.75 53.14 -10.45
C THR A 128 -14.75 52.58 -9.42
N PRO A 129 -15.00 52.77 -8.11
CA PRO A 129 -14.10 52.24 -7.09
C PRO A 129 -14.09 50.70 -7.15
N PRO A 130 -12.96 50.06 -6.82
CA PRO A 130 -12.91 48.60 -6.70
C PRO A 130 -13.79 48.14 -5.52
N LEU A 131 -14.06 46.84 -5.47
CA LEU A 131 -14.77 46.21 -4.36
C LEU A 131 -14.05 46.47 -3.04
N ASP A 132 -14.84 46.64 -1.98
CA ASP A 132 -14.34 46.74 -0.62
C ASP A 132 -13.91 45.34 -0.15
N VAL A 133 -12.97 45.29 0.79
CA VAL A 133 -12.42 44.03 1.30
C VAL A 133 -12.59 43.98 2.80
N PHE A 134 -13.27 42.94 3.29
CA PHE A 134 -13.29 42.60 4.71
C PHE A 134 -12.49 41.33 4.94
N ARG A 135 -11.57 41.35 5.91
CA ARG A 135 -10.70 40.23 6.23
C ARG A 135 -10.83 39.84 7.69
N VAL A 136 -10.85 38.54 7.94
CA VAL A 136 -10.75 37.91 9.26
C VAL A 136 -9.44 37.13 9.28
N ASP A 137 -8.56 37.46 10.22
CA ASP A 137 -7.23 36.87 10.35
C ASP A 137 -7.20 35.92 11.55
N LYS A 138 -6.80 34.68 11.29
CA LYS A 138 -6.63 33.59 12.27
C LYS A 138 -7.83 33.37 13.19
N LEU A 139 -8.98 33.07 12.61
CA LEU A 139 -10.15 32.58 13.34
C LEU A 139 -9.87 31.14 13.84
N ARG A 140 -9.56 31.00 15.12
CA ARG A 140 -9.16 29.73 15.74
C ARG A 140 -10.36 28.94 16.27
N LEU A 141 -10.62 27.76 15.69
CA LEU A 141 -11.79 26.93 15.99
C LEU A 141 -11.42 25.49 16.35
N LEU A 142 -12.36 24.79 17.01
CA LEU A 142 -12.25 23.37 17.37
C LEU A 142 -13.27 22.52 16.61
N THR A 143 -12.79 21.68 15.70
CA THR A 143 -13.62 20.79 14.89
C THR A 143 -13.03 19.38 14.78
N ILE A 144 -13.83 18.39 14.43
CA ILE A 144 -13.33 17.05 14.12
C ILE A 144 -12.89 17.08 12.66
N ILE A 145 -11.57 17.05 12.42
CA ILE A 145 -11.01 17.14 11.08
C ILE A 145 -9.80 16.23 10.87
N GLY A 146 -9.84 15.43 9.82
CA GLY A 146 -8.74 14.54 9.48
C GLY A 146 -9.20 13.14 9.10
N VAL A 147 -8.21 12.32 8.79
CA VAL A 147 -8.34 11.06 8.05
C VAL A 147 -8.02 9.89 8.97
N PHE A 148 -7.06 10.07 9.90
CA PHE A 148 -6.67 9.05 10.87
C PHE A 148 -7.69 8.87 12.00
N THR A 149 -7.85 7.63 12.49
CA THR A 149 -8.81 7.28 13.54
C THR A 149 -8.72 8.19 14.77
N PHE A 150 -7.52 8.53 15.24
CA PHE A 150 -7.36 9.44 16.39
C PHE A 150 -7.84 10.88 16.10
N GLU A 151 -7.64 11.36 14.86
CA GLU A 151 -8.13 12.65 14.38
C GLU A 151 -9.66 12.70 14.28
N ARG A 152 -10.29 11.54 14.09
CA ARG A 152 -11.75 11.38 14.09
C ARG A 152 -12.35 11.30 15.50
N LEU A 153 -11.53 11.07 16.53
CA LEU A 153 -11.97 10.89 17.92
C LEU A 153 -11.85 12.17 18.76
N GLN A 154 -11.00 13.11 18.36
CA GLN A 154 -10.73 14.32 19.13
C GLN A 154 -10.88 15.58 18.26
N LYS A 155 -11.49 16.62 18.84
CA LYS A 155 -11.53 17.94 18.21
C LYS A 155 -10.11 18.49 18.11
N GLN A 156 -9.78 19.00 16.95
CA GLN A 156 -8.49 19.59 16.64
C GLN A 156 -8.64 21.07 16.37
N ILE A 157 -7.56 21.80 16.63
CA ILE A 157 -7.48 23.23 16.36
C ILE A 157 -7.32 23.42 14.85
N VAL A 158 -8.10 24.33 14.28
CA VAL A 158 -7.92 24.85 12.93
C VAL A 158 -7.91 26.37 12.98
N ASP A 159 -7.00 26.98 12.25
CA ASP A 159 -6.93 28.43 12.06
C ASP A 159 -7.53 28.76 10.68
N ILE A 160 -8.51 29.65 10.63
CA ILE A 160 -9.23 30.02 9.41
C ILE A 160 -9.00 31.50 9.09
N ASP A 161 -8.51 31.79 7.89
CA ASP A 161 -8.45 33.16 7.34
C ASP A 161 -9.54 33.34 6.28
N LEU A 162 -10.27 34.45 6.37
CA LEU A 162 -11.36 34.76 5.45
C LEU A 162 -11.14 36.13 4.84
N GLU A 163 -11.30 36.26 3.53
CA GLU A 163 -11.32 37.54 2.82
C GLU A 163 -12.58 37.61 1.93
N PHE A 164 -13.39 38.63 2.15
CA PHE A 164 -14.64 38.85 1.42
C PHE A 164 -14.47 40.09 0.53
N LYS A 165 -14.71 39.95 -0.78
CA LYS A 165 -14.83 41.09 -1.70
C LYS A 165 -16.29 41.49 -1.81
N ILE A 166 -16.55 42.76 -1.55
CA ILE A 166 -17.89 43.26 -1.22
C ILE A 166 -18.25 44.46 -2.10
N LYS A 167 -19.52 44.55 -2.49
CA LYS A 167 -20.04 45.74 -3.17
C LYS A 167 -20.11 46.93 -2.20
N ASP A 168 -19.88 48.12 -2.73
CA ASP A 168 -20.06 49.38 -2.00
C ASP A 168 -21.49 49.51 -1.43
N ASN A 169 -21.63 50.05 -0.21
CA ASN A 169 -22.89 50.18 0.54
C ASN A 169 -23.66 48.88 0.85
N SER A 170 -22.97 47.74 0.90
CA SER A 170 -23.55 46.48 1.37
C SER A 170 -23.78 46.51 2.89
N ASN A 171 -25.04 46.40 3.34
CA ASN A 171 -25.41 46.36 4.76
C ASN A 171 -25.14 44.96 5.36
N LEU A 172 -23.89 44.49 5.31
CA LEU A 172 -23.50 43.19 5.83
C LEU A 172 -23.12 43.28 7.33
N TYR A 173 -23.67 42.36 8.11
CA TYR A 173 -23.34 42.18 9.53
C TYR A 173 -22.30 41.07 9.67
N PHE A 174 -21.03 41.39 9.45
CA PHE A 174 -19.94 40.41 9.45
C PHE A 174 -19.85 39.58 10.73
N HIS A 175 -20.21 40.15 11.88
CA HIS A 175 -20.29 39.40 13.14
C HIS A 175 -21.21 38.18 13.04
N LYS A 176 -22.37 38.32 12.38
CA LYS A 176 -23.32 37.24 12.19
C LYS A 176 -22.84 36.20 11.17
N ILE A 177 -22.13 36.65 10.13
CA ILE A 177 -21.51 35.76 9.15
C ILE A 177 -20.45 34.88 9.83
N ILE A 178 -19.59 35.49 10.65
CA ILE A 178 -18.57 34.78 11.45
C ILE A 178 -19.25 33.83 12.44
N GLU A 179 -20.28 34.27 13.17
CA GLU A 179 -21.02 33.42 14.13
C GLU A 179 -21.62 32.17 13.46
N ASP A 180 -22.23 32.31 12.29
CA ASP A 180 -22.76 31.19 11.53
C ASP A 180 -21.66 30.23 11.05
N ILE A 181 -20.53 30.76 10.58
CA ILE A 181 -19.37 29.95 10.19
C ILE A 181 -18.80 29.20 11.41
N VAL A 182 -18.62 29.88 12.53
CA VAL A 182 -18.14 29.27 13.78
C VAL A 182 -19.07 28.14 14.21
N SER A 183 -20.38 28.40 14.26
CA SER A 183 -21.36 27.40 14.66
C SER A 183 -21.32 26.19 13.74
N TYR A 184 -21.28 26.39 12.42
CA TYR A 184 -21.23 25.31 11.44
C TYR A 184 -19.94 24.49 11.55
N VAL A 185 -18.78 25.15 11.63
CA VAL A 185 -17.49 24.43 11.66
C VAL A 185 -17.34 23.61 12.95
N GLU A 186 -17.74 24.15 14.10
CA GLU A 186 -17.60 23.46 15.38
C GLU A 186 -18.61 22.32 15.59
N SER A 187 -19.74 22.34 14.88
CA SER A 187 -20.74 21.26 14.85
C SER A 187 -20.50 20.22 13.76
N SER A 188 -19.64 20.53 12.79
CA SER A 188 -19.41 19.67 11.63
C SER A 188 -18.26 18.70 11.84
N ASN A 189 -18.21 17.68 10.99
CA ASN A 189 -17.16 16.69 10.95
C ASN A 189 -16.60 16.58 9.52
N PHE A 190 -15.37 17.01 9.31
CA PHE A 190 -14.76 17.06 7.98
C PHE A 190 -13.68 16.00 7.83
N LYS A 191 -13.67 15.26 6.72
CA LYS A 191 -12.55 14.36 6.41
C LYS A 191 -11.31 15.15 5.98
N THR A 192 -11.50 16.19 5.18
CA THR A 192 -10.43 16.96 4.55
C THR A 192 -10.59 18.47 4.77
N VAL A 193 -9.48 19.20 4.74
CA VAL A 193 -9.49 20.68 4.85
C VAL A 193 -10.08 21.32 3.59
N GLU A 194 -9.94 20.67 2.44
CA GLU A 194 -10.52 21.03 1.15
C GLU A 194 -12.06 21.11 1.23
N ALA A 195 -12.68 20.07 1.82
CA ALA A 195 -14.12 20.03 2.01
C ALA A 195 -14.59 21.16 2.96
N LEU A 196 -13.85 21.38 4.05
CA LEU A 196 -14.15 22.47 4.99
C LEU A 196 -14.08 23.85 4.30
N VAL A 197 -13.00 24.13 3.55
CA VAL A 197 -12.83 25.39 2.80
C VAL A 197 -14.00 25.61 1.82
N SER A 198 -14.36 24.58 1.05
CA SER A 198 -15.47 24.66 0.08
C SER A 198 -16.82 24.93 0.78
N LYS A 199 -17.09 24.25 1.91
CA LYS A 199 -18.36 24.40 2.65
C LYS A 199 -18.50 25.74 3.36
N ILE A 200 -17.41 26.36 3.80
CA ILE A 200 -17.43 27.76 4.30
C ILE A 200 -17.93 28.72 3.21
N GLY A 201 -17.41 28.54 1.99
CA GLY A 201 -17.86 29.27 0.81
C GLY A 201 -19.35 29.07 0.52
N GLN A 202 -19.79 27.80 0.48
CA GLN A 202 -21.18 27.44 0.22
C GLN A 202 -22.12 28.07 1.25
N LEU A 203 -21.80 27.95 2.55
CA LEU A 203 -22.61 28.52 3.64
C LEU A 203 -22.72 30.05 3.52
N THR A 204 -21.61 30.71 3.16
CA THR A 204 -21.57 32.16 2.99
C THR A 204 -22.52 32.61 1.88
N PHE A 205 -22.41 32.04 0.68
CA PHE A 205 -23.27 32.44 -0.44
C PHE A 205 -24.74 32.04 -0.22
N GLN A 206 -25.00 30.90 0.41
CA GLN A 206 -26.35 30.44 0.72
C GLN A 206 -27.12 31.41 1.63
N LYS A 207 -26.47 31.99 2.64
CA LYS A 207 -27.13 32.90 3.61
C LYS A 207 -26.91 34.38 3.34
N TYR A 208 -25.78 34.74 2.72
CA TYR A 208 -25.27 36.11 2.66
C TYR A 208 -24.81 36.54 1.26
N GLY A 209 -25.18 35.79 0.20
CA GLY A 209 -24.77 36.10 -1.18
C GLY A 209 -25.16 37.49 -1.67
N ALA A 210 -26.22 38.09 -1.10
CA ALA A 210 -26.62 39.47 -1.41
C ALA A 210 -25.60 40.50 -0.87
N GLY A 211 -24.58 40.82 -1.68
CA GLY A 211 -23.59 41.87 -1.40
C GLY A 211 -22.14 41.40 -1.46
N ILE A 212 -21.90 40.08 -1.48
CA ILE A 212 -20.57 39.46 -1.58
C ILE A 212 -20.37 38.98 -3.01
N GLU A 213 -19.25 39.33 -3.63
CA GLU A 213 -18.90 38.89 -4.99
C GLU A 213 -17.94 37.70 -4.98
N GLU A 214 -17.03 37.67 -4.02
CA GLU A 214 -15.98 36.66 -3.93
C GLU A 214 -15.61 36.43 -2.46
N VAL A 215 -15.33 35.17 -2.12
CA VAL A 215 -14.81 34.76 -0.81
C VAL A 215 -13.54 33.96 -1.01
N LEU A 216 -12.45 34.38 -0.38
CA LEU A 216 -11.27 33.57 -0.18
C LEU A 216 -11.32 32.99 1.23
N ALA A 217 -11.33 31.67 1.33
CA ALA A 217 -11.21 30.96 2.59
C ALA A 217 -9.91 30.17 2.62
N VAL A 218 -9.15 30.31 3.71
CA VAL A 218 -7.92 29.56 3.99
C VAL A 218 -8.11 28.82 5.29
N VAL A 219 -7.86 27.52 5.29
CA VAL A 219 -7.91 26.69 6.50
C VAL A 219 -6.52 26.11 6.72
N THR A 220 -5.95 26.37 7.89
CA THR A 220 -4.64 25.88 8.32
C THR A 220 -4.79 24.99 9.54
N LYS A 221 -4.22 23.78 9.47
CA LYS A 221 -4.09 22.88 10.60
C LYS A 221 -2.71 23.09 11.26
N PRO A 222 -2.64 23.75 12.43
CA PRO A 222 -1.38 23.97 13.13
C PRO A 222 -0.79 22.64 13.63
N ASN A 223 0.54 22.54 13.63
CA ASN A 223 1.29 21.36 14.12
C ASN A 223 0.92 20.02 13.46
N ALA A 224 0.45 20.03 12.20
CA ALA A 224 0.11 18.80 11.48
C ALA A 224 1.30 17.82 11.35
N PHE A 225 2.53 18.35 11.32
CA PHE A 225 3.77 17.56 11.35
C PHE A 225 4.77 18.20 12.30
N SER A 226 5.61 17.39 12.95
CA SER A 226 6.82 17.90 13.61
C SER A 226 7.64 18.67 12.56
N HIS A 227 8.07 19.89 12.87
CA HIS A 227 8.90 20.79 12.04
C HIS A 227 8.17 21.78 11.09
N VAL A 228 6.84 21.87 11.09
CA VAL A 228 6.09 22.93 10.37
C VAL A 228 5.08 23.65 11.27
N GLU A 229 4.88 24.96 11.06
CA GLU A 229 3.90 25.76 11.84
C GLU A 229 2.46 25.29 11.59
N GLY A 230 2.14 24.91 10.35
CA GLY A 230 0.87 24.32 9.97
C GLY A 230 0.83 23.96 8.48
N VAL A 231 -0.16 23.17 8.09
CA VAL A 231 -0.44 22.85 6.68
C VAL A 231 -1.88 23.24 6.38
N GLY A 232 -2.12 23.88 5.25
CA GLY A 232 -3.43 24.44 4.94
C GLY A 232 -3.76 24.47 3.46
N VAL A 233 -5.04 24.67 3.19
CA VAL A 233 -5.62 24.79 1.85
C VAL A 233 -6.35 26.13 1.75
N SER A 234 -6.26 26.78 0.60
CA SER A 234 -6.98 27.99 0.28
C SER A 234 -7.86 27.81 -0.96
N SER A 235 -9.06 28.37 -0.96
CA SER A 235 -9.91 28.44 -2.15
C SER A 235 -10.60 29.79 -2.28
N THR A 236 -10.62 30.30 -3.49
CA THR A 236 -11.40 31.48 -3.88
C THR A 236 -12.66 31.02 -4.60
N VAL A 237 -13.82 31.41 -4.10
CA VAL A 237 -15.12 30.97 -4.59
C VAL A 237 -16.07 32.14 -4.82
N THR A 238 -16.98 31.96 -5.77
CA THR A 238 -18.09 32.86 -6.11
C THR A 238 -19.41 32.11 -6.01
N GLU A 239 -20.54 32.82 -6.09
CA GLU A 239 -21.88 32.22 -6.07
C GLU A 239 -22.06 31.14 -7.16
N GLU A 240 -21.38 31.28 -8.30
CA GLU A 240 -21.48 30.33 -9.42
C GLU A 240 -20.94 28.94 -9.09
N ASN A 241 -19.97 28.84 -8.17
CA ASN A 241 -19.38 27.57 -7.77
C ASN A 241 -20.38 26.62 -7.07
N PHE A 242 -21.54 27.14 -6.63
CA PHE A 242 -22.50 26.41 -5.80
C PHE A 242 -23.89 26.26 -6.43
N LYS A 243 -24.09 26.67 -7.69
CA LYS A 243 -25.42 26.64 -8.37
C LYS A 243 -26.05 25.24 -8.44
N ASP A 244 -25.24 24.19 -8.55
CA ASP A 244 -25.68 22.79 -8.71
C ASP A 244 -25.56 21.96 -7.42
N MET A 245 -25.27 22.59 -6.26
CA MET A 245 -25.10 21.89 -4.98
C MET A 245 -26.35 22.01 -4.10
N GLU A 246 -26.69 20.94 -3.37
CA GLU A 246 -27.79 20.97 -2.39
C GLU A 246 -27.47 21.94 -1.23
N PRO A 247 -28.44 22.75 -0.76
CA PRO A 247 -28.25 23.68 0.36
C PRO A 247 -27.83 22.97 1.65
N ILE A 248 -26.98 23.61 2.45
CA ILE A 248 -26.59 23.13 3.77
C ILE A 248 -27.77 23.29 4.74
N GLU A 249 -28.23 22.20 5.33
CA GLU A 249 -29.17 22.21 6.47
C GLU A 249 -28.39 22.32 7.78
N LEU A 250 -28.73 23.33 8.60
CA LEU A 250 -28.16 23.49 9.93
C LEU A 250 -29.08 22.79 10.93
N ASP A 251 -28.64 21.64 11.42
CA ASP A 251 -29.39 20.89 12.43
C ASP A 251 -29.25 21.59 13.79
N ASN A 252 -30.33 22.22 14.28
CA ASN A 252 -30.34 22.99 15.53
C ASN A 252 -30.35 22.11 16.80
N GLY A 253 -30.12 20.81 16.67
CA GLY A 253 -30.07 19.86 17.78
C GLY A 253 -28.64 19.57 18.19
N ALA A 254 -28.22 20.02 19.37
CA ALA A 254 -27.03 19.51 20.02
C ALA A 254 -27.22 18.01 20.34
N GLN A 255 -26.84 17.13 19.42
CA GLN A 255 -26.70 15.72 19.72
C GLN A 255 -25.43 15.54 20.55
N THR A 256 -25.60 15.35 21.86
CA THR A 256 -24.56 14.74 22.71
C THR A 256 -24.34 13.31 22.23
N ILE A 257 -23.31 13.10 21.42
CA ILE A 257 -22.88 11.79 20.92
C ILE A 257 -22.17 11.08 22.08
N THR A 258 -22.88 10.21 22.80
CA THR A 258 -22.31 9.34 23.85
C THR A 258 -21.88 7.96 23.35
N SER A 259 -21.98 7.71 22.04
CA SER A 259 -21.54 6.46 21.41
C SER A 259 -21.16 6.69 19.96
N PHE A 260 -20.03 6.10 19.55
CA PHE A 260 -19.41 6.21 18.25
C PHE A 260 -20.37 5.84 17.12
N ASN A 261 -20.80 6.84 16.35
CA ASN A 261 -21.38 6.65 15.02
C ASN A 261 -20.60 7.54 14.07
N LEU A 262 -19.84 6.93 13.15
CA LEU A 262 -19.29 7.66 12.02
C LEU A 262 -20.48 8.30 11.28
N PRO A 263 -20.51 9.62 11.05
CA PRO A 263 -21.33 10.16 9.97
C PRO A 263 -20.58 9.81 8.68
N VAL A 264 -20.69 8.56 8.26
CA VAL A 264 -20.57 8.24 6.84
C VAL A 264 -21.93 8.62 6.28
N GLU A 265 -21.98 9.44 5.23
CA GLU A 265 -23.16 9.42 4.37
C GLU A 265 -23.49 7.95 4.15
N GLN A 266 -24.68 7.52 4.58
CA GLN A 266 -25.20 6.23 4.14
C GLN A 266 -25.14 6.28 2.62
N GLU A 267 -24.14 5.67 2.02
CA GLU A 267 -24.00 5.79 0.58
C GLU A 267 -25.24 5.14 -0.03
N LYS A 268 -25.94 5.96 -0.81
CA LYS A 268 -27.26 5.73 -1.40
C LYS A 268 -27.22 4.67 -2.53
N THR A 269 -26.26 3.76 -2.55
CA THR A 269 -26.15 2.74 -3.60
C THR A 269 -26.82 1.44 -3.14
N ASN A 270 -28.16 1.46 -3.10
CA ASN A 270 -28.99 0.24 -3.00
C ASN A 270 -28.88 -0.69 -4.24
N LYS A 271 -27.84 -0.55 -5.07
CA LYS A 271 -27.63 -1.33 -6.29
C LYS A 271 -26.21 -1.86 -6.33
N TYR A 272 -25.98 -2.99 -5.69
CA TYR A 272 -24.82 -3.86 -5.91
C TYR A 272 -25.09 -4.72 -7.15
N GLU A 273 -25.36 -4.08 -8.29
CA GLU A 273 -25.54 -4.76 -9.58
C GLU A 273 -24.21 -4.74 -10.33
N GLY A 274 -23.79 -5.88 -10.87
CA GLY A 274 -22.55 -6.00 -11.63
C GLY A 274 -21.48 -6.85 -10.95
N TYR A 275 -20.24 -6.66 -11.39
CA TYR A 275 -19.08 -7.41 -10.94
C TYR A 275 -18.40 -6.72 -9.77
N HIS A 276 -18.05 -7.48 -8.74
CA HIS A 276 -17.46 -6.97 -7.51
C HIS A 276 -16.24 -7.80 -7.12
N THR A 277 -15.29 -7.14 -6.46
CA THR A 277 -14.07 -7.72 -5.92
C THR A 277 -14.02 -7.50 -4.41
N ALA A 278 -13.72 -8.56 -3.66
CA ALA A 278 -13.44 -8.44 -2.23
C ALA A 278 -12.13 -9.14 -1.86
N PHE A 279 -11.54 -8.68 -0.76
CA PHE A 279 -10.37 -9.28 -0.14
C PHE A 279 -10.81 -9.90 1.18
N VAL A 280 -10.68 -11.21 1.32
CA VAL A 280 -11.11 -11.95 2.50
C VAL A 280 -9.90 -12.53 3.19
N ALA A 281 -9.67 -12.16 4.44
CA ALA A 281 -8.66 -12.81 5.28
C ALA A 281 -9.24 -14.11 5.83
N PHE A 282 -8.41 -15.14 5.91
CA PHE A 282 -8.76 -16.38 6.56
C PHE A 282 -7.79 -16.73 7.69
N GLY A 283 -8.29 -17.42 8.73
CA GLY A 283 -7.49 -17.89 9.86
C GLY A 283 -7.97 -19.23 10.41
N SER A 284 -7.06 -20.16 10.67
CA SER A 284 -7.38 -21.48 11.24
C SER A 284 -6.31 -21.94 12.24
N ASN A 285 -6.71 -22.42 13.43
CA ASN A 285 -5.78 -22.97 14.41
C ASN A 285 -6.29 -24.24 15.13
N SER A 286 -7.43 -24.79 14.71
CA SER A 286 -8.02 -25.99 15.30
C SER A 286 -8.37 -27.04 14.25
N GLY A 287 -8.22 -28.32 14.60
CA GLY A 287 -8.46 -29.44 13.70
C GLY A 287 -7.41 -29.53 12.59
N ASP A 288 -7.86 -29.92 11.39
CA ASP A 288 -7.04 -29.95 10.18
C ASP A 288 -7.09 -28.58 9.48
N GLN A 289 -6.09 -27.73 9.75
CA GLN A 289 -6.12 -26.34 9.30
C GLN A 289 -6.10 -26.23 7.78
N ILE A 290 -5.33 -27.08 7.10
CA ILE A 290 -5.20 -27.04 5.63
C ILE A 290 -6.47 -27.55 4.95
N LEU A 291 -7.08 -28.61 5.46
CA LEU A 291 -8.37 -29.10 4.98
C LEU A 291 -9.46 -28.06 5.20
N ASN A 292 -9.54 -27.45 6.40
CA ASN A 292 -10.53 -26.40 6.70
C ASN A 292 -10.41 -25.22 5.73
N ILE A 293 -9.19 -24.76 5.45
CA ILE A 293 -8.93 -23.67 4.49
C ILE A 293 -9.37 -24.11 3.07
N ASN A 294 -8.95 -25.28 2.61
CA ASN A 294 -9.30 -25.76 1.26
C ASN A 294 -10.81 -25.99 1.09
N ASP A 295 -11.49 -26.51 2.10
CA ASP A 295 -12.93 -26.72 2.09
C ASP A 295 -13.67 -25.38 2.10
N ALA A 296 -13.21 -24.39 2.86
CA ALA A 296 -13.77 -23.04 2.82
C ALA A 296 -13.67 -22.43 1.41
N LEU A 297 -12.50 -22.53 0.76
CA LEU A 297 -12.33 -22.05 -0.62
C LEU A 297 -13.24 -22.79 -1.61
N ARG A 298 -13.41 -24.11 -1.45
CA ARG A 298 -14.33 -24.90 -2.29
C ARG A 298 -15.79 -24.49 -2.08
N LEU A 299 -16.19 -24.22 -0.83
CA LEU A 299 -17.55 -23.81 -0.48
C LEU A 299 -17.89 -22.43 -1.07
N LEU A 300 -16.95 -21.48 -1.07
CA LEU A 300 -17.13 -20.18 -1.72
C LEU A 300 -17.56 -20.33 -3.20
N GLN A 301 -16.91 -21.24 -3.93
CA GLN A 301 -17.27 -21.52 -5.33
C GLN A 301 -18.71 -22.01 -5.48
N GLY A 302 -19.22 -22.76 -4.51
CA GLY A 302 -20.62 -23.20 -4.45
C GLY A 302 -21.64 -22.06 -4.32
N TYR A 303 -21.22 -20.91 -3.78
CA TYR A 303 -22.04 -19.69 -3.70
C TYR A 303 -21.82 -18.73 -4.89
N GLY A 304 -21.13 -19.18 -5.95
CA GLY A 304 -20.80 -18.34 -7.11
C GLY A 304 -19.67 -17.34 -6.86
N ILE A 305 -18.90 -17.52 -5.78
CA ILE A 305 -17.73 -16.70 -5.44
C ILE A 305 -16.48 -17.39 -5.98
N THR A 306 -15.81 -16.76 -6.94
CA THR A 306 -14.59 -17.30 -7.56
C THR A 306 -13.36 -16.74 -6.87
N VAL A 307 -12.44 -17.61 -6.44
CA VAL A 307 -11.13 -17.20 -5.94
C VAL A 307 -10.23 -16.88 -7.14
N GLU A 308 -9.83 -15.62 -7.28
CA GLU A 308 -8.93 -15.17 -8.36
C GLU A 308 -7.48 -15.44 -8.01
N SER A 309 -7.08 -15.10 -6.78
CA SER A 309 -5.71 -15.26 -6.31
C SER A 309 -5.68 -15.49 -4.81
N THR A 310 -4.56 -16.04 -4.35
CA THR A 310 -4.29 -16.34 -2.94
C THR A 310 -2.96 -15.70 -2.58
N SER A 311 -2.83 -15.22 -1.35
CA SER A 311 -1.52 -14.94 -0.76
C SER A 311 -0.76 -16.24 -0.49
N SER A 312 0.49 -16.13 -0.06
CA SER A 312 1.16 -17.22 0.65
C SER A 312 0.42 -17.53 1.96
N LEU A 313 0.63 -18.75 2.44
CA LEU A 313 0.09 -19.23 3.71
C LEU A 313 1.11 -18.97 4.82
N TYR A 314 0.66 -18.37 5.91
CA TYR A 314 1.53 -17.92 7.01
C TYR A 314 1.13 -18.56 8.32
N ILE A 315 2.12 -19.07 9.06
CA ILE A 315 1.99 -19.48 10.45
C ILE A 315 2.34 -18.27 11.33
N SER A 316 1.43 -17.90 12.22
CA SER A 316 1.65 -16.84 13.22
C SER A 316 1.37 -17.33 14.64
N LYS A 317 2.04 -16.71 15.61
CA LYS A 317 1.68 -16.90 17.02
C LYS A 317 0.33 -16.24 17.32
N PRO A 318 -0.46 -16.81 18.24
CA PRO A 318 -1.69 -16.18 18.70
C PRO A 318 -1.47 -14.75 19.20
N MET A 319 -2.36 -13.83 18.85
CA MET A 319 -2.23 -12.41 19.22
C MET A 319 -2.77 -12.08 20.62
N TYR A 320 -3.96 -12.58 20.96
CA TYR A 320 -4.68 -12.17 22.18
C TYR A 320 -4.60 -13.21 23.31
N TYR A 321 -4.82 -14.49 22.97
CA TYR A 321 -4.71 -15.60 23.91
C TYR A 321 -3.49 -16.44 23.55
N LEU A 322 -2.41 -16.33 24.32
CA LEU A 322 -1.11 -16.93 23.98
C LEU A 322 -1.07 -18.46 24.20
N ASP A 323 -1.97 -19.01 25.01
CA ASP A 323 -2.06 -20.45 25.31
C ASP A 323 -3.03 -21.16 24.34
N GLN A 324 -2.68 -21.16 23.06
CA GLN A 324 -3.41 -21.89 22.02
C GLN A 324 -2.48 -22.26 20.85
N PRO A 325 -2.89 -23.17 19.94
CA PRO A 325 -2.09 -23.51 18.76
C PRO A 325 -1.87 -22.31 17.84
N ASP A 326 -0.75 -22.35 17.10
CA ASP A 326 -0.41 -21.34 16.09
C ASP A 326 -1.47 -21.27 14.99
N PHE A 327 -1.68 -20.07 14.43
CA PHE A 327 -2.66 -19.82 13.39
C PHE A 327 -2.06 -19.94 12.01
N PHE A 328 -2.78 -20.57 11.09
CA PHE A 328 -2.57 -20.53 9.66
C PHE A 328 -3.43 -19.43 9.06
N ASN A 329 -2.79 -18.41 8.49
CA ASN A 329 -3.45 -17.21 7.98
C ASN A 329 -3.08 -16.93 6.52
N GLY A 330 -3.95 -16.22 5.83
CA GLY A 330 -3.71 -15.67 4.50
C GLY A 330 -4.86 -14.77 4.06
N VAL A 331 -4.75 -14.25 2.85
CA VAL A 331 -5.80 -13.44 2.23
C VAL A 331 -6.07 -13.98 0.83
N ILE A 332 -7.34 -14.02 0.46
CA ILE A 332 -7.80 -14.34 -0.89
C ILE A 332 -8.42 -13.12 -1.55
N LYS A 333 -8.17 -12.96 -2.84
CA LYS A 333 -8.92 -12.05 -3.71
C LYS A 333 -10.04 -12.84 -4.35
N VAL A 334 -11.28 -12.42 -4.14
CA VAL A 334 -12.48 -13.10 -4.61
C VAL A 334 -13.31 -12.19 -5.48
N ASN A 335 -13.93 -12.80 -6.50
CA ASN A 335 -14.77 -12.11 -7.46
C ASN A 335 -16.14 -12.77 -7.56
N PHE A 336 -17.17 -11.96 -7.70
CA PHE A 336 -18.55 -12.42 -7.78
C PHE A 336 -19.43 -11.36 -8.45
N GLN A 337 -20.69 -11.71 -8.73
CA GLN A 337 -21.66 -10.80 -9.31
C GLN A 337 -22.87 -10.64 -8.40
N ASN A 338 -23.37 -9.42 -8.29
CA ASN A 338 -24.64 -9.10 -7.63
C ASN A 338 -24.75 -9.53 -6.15
N ILE A 339 -23.65 -9.51 -5.39
CA ILE A 339 -23.63 -9.85 -3.95
C ILE A 339 -23.25 -8.59 -3.19
N SER A 340 -24.09 -8.11 -2.26
CA SER A 340 -23.74 -6.97 -1.40
C SER A 340 -22.73 -7.34 -0.30
N PRO A 341 -22.03 -6.37 0.33
CA PRO A 341 -21.14 -6.63 1.46
C PRO A 341 -21.80 -7.41 2.60
N HIS A 342 -23.06 -7.08 2.94
CA HIS A 342 -23.82 -7.79 3.96
C HIS A 342 -24.16 -9.22 3.53
N ARG A 343 -24.51 -9.43 2.25
CA ARG A 343 -24.78 -10.77 1.74
C ARG A 343 -23.51 -11.62 1.69
N LEU A 344 -22.36 -11.03 1.37
CA LEU A 344 -21.07 -11.70 1.47
C LEU A 344 -20.81 -12.12 2.92
N LEU A 345 -21.00 -11.23 3.89
CA LEU A 345 -20.82 -11.54 5.32
C LEU A 345 -21.72 -12.70 5.78
N GLU A 346 -22.98 -12.74 5.34
CA GLU A 346 -23.89 -13.85 5.60
C GLU A 346 -23.36 -15.19 5.05
N ILE A 347 -22.88 -15.19 3.81
CA ILE A 347 -22.31 -16.40 3.16
C ILE A 347 -21.06 -16.87 3.93
N LEU A 348 -20.16 -15.95 4.30
CA LEU A 348 -18.96 -16.29 5.07
C LEU A 348 -19.33 -16.93 6.42
N LYS A 349 -20.29 -16.34 7.15
CA LYS A 349 -20.80 -16.92 8.41
C LYS A 349 -21.46 -18.29 8.18
N GLU A 350 -22.19 -18.48 7.09
CA GLU A 350 -22.80 -19.76 6.76
C GLU A 350 -21.73 -20.85 6.55
N ILE A 351 -20.63 -20.52 5.86
CA ILE A 351 -19.47 -21.41 5.69
C ILE A 351 -18.85 -21.77 7.04
N GLU A 352 -18.62 -20.79 7.90
CA GLU A 352 -18.01 -21.01 9.22
C GLU A 352 -18.88 -21.90 10.13
N TYR A 353 -20.15 -21.55 10.32
CA TYR A 353 -21.00 -22.15 11.35
C TYR A 353 -21.76 -23.38 10.86
N SER A 354 -22.27 -23.36 9.62
CA SER A 354 -23.13 -24.43 9.10
C SER A 354 -22.32 -25.57 8.49
N HIS A 355 -21.27 -25.25 7.74
CA HIS A 355 -20.50 -26.25 6.99
C HIS A 355 -19.27 -26.73 7.77
N LEU A 356 -18.47 -25.80 8.30
CA LEU A 356 -17.21 -26.10 9.00
C LEU A 356 -17.35 -26.14 10.53
N LYS A 357 -18.59 -26.04 11.02
CA LYS A 357 -19.02 -26.25 12.42
C LYS A 357 -18.12 -25.53 13.43
N ARG A 358 -17.80 -24.27 13.16
CA ARG A 358 -17.07 -23.40 14.09
C ARG A 358 -17.83 -23.33 15.42
N VAL A 359 -17.16 -23.71 16.51
CA VAL A 359 -17.67 -23.54 17.89
C VAL A 359 -17.02 -22.31 18.48
N LYS A 360 -17.83 -21.29 18.82
CA LYS A 360 -17.36 -20.08 19.49
C LYS A 360 -17.49 -20.26 21.00
N GLU A 361 -16.43 -20.74 21.65
CA GLU A 361 -16.41 -20.86 23.12
C GLU A 361 -16.27 -19.48 23.80
N PHE A 362 -15.41 -18.61 23.27
CA PHE A 362 -15.21 -17.21 23.69
C PHE A 362 -14.57 -16.39 22.56
N ASP A 363 -14.54 -15.06 22.68
CA ASP A 363 -13.94 -14.17 21.68
C ASP A 363 -12.44 -14.43 21.53
N ASN A 364 -11.94 -14.49 20.28
CA ASN A 364 -10.54 -14.79 19.91
C ASN A 364 -10.00 -16.17 20.37
N GLY A 365 -10.87 -17.12 20.72
CA GLY A 365 -10.48 -18.50 21.01
C GLY A 365 -10.11 -19.34 19.77
N PRO A 366 -9.75 -20.62 19.98
CA PRO A 366 -9.44 -21.55 18.91
C PRO A 366 -10.62 -21.79 17.95
N ARG A 367 -10.34 -21.92 16.66
CA ARG A 367 -11.36 -22.02 15.61
C ARG A 367 -10.90 -22.88 14.43
N SER A 368 -11.85 -23.61 13.84
CA SER A 368 -11.63 -24.41 12.63
C SER A 368 -11.36 -23.51 11.43
N ILE A 369 -12.11 -22.41 11.28
CA ILE A 369 -11.89 -21.37 10.27
C ILE A 369 -12.50 -20.04 10.74
N ASP A 370 -11.98 -18.94 10.21
CA ASP A 370 -12.42 -17.56 10.39
C ASP A 370 -12.28 -16.88 9.02
N LEU A 371 -13.29 -16.16 8.56
CA LEU A 371 -13.34 -15.50 7.25
C LEU A 371 -13.81 -14.05 7.43
N ASP A 372 -12.88 -13.10 7.31
CA ASP A 372 -13.13 -11.67 7.52
C ASP A 372 -13.05 -10.89 6.20
N ILE A 373 -14.05 -10.06 5.91
CA ILE A 373 -14.01 -9.12 4.78
C ILE A 373 -13.05 -7.97 5.16
N ILE A 374 -11.96 -7.83 4.41
CA ILE A 374 -10.91 -6.83 4.64
C ILE A 374 -11.15 -5.58 3.82
N LEU A 375 -11.40 -5.75 2.52
CA LEU A 375 -11.72 -4.71 1.55
C LEU A 375 -12.83 -5.22 0.62
N TYR A 376 -13.63 -4.30 0.11
CA TYR A 376 -14.69 -4.57 -0.85
C TYR A 376 -14.73 -3.39 -1.82
N ASP A 377 -14.39 -3.62 -3.09
CA ASP A 377 -14.22 -2.58 -4.11
C ASP A 377 -13.50 -1.34 -3.55
N ASP A 378 -14.08 -0.15 -3.73
CA ASP A 378 -13.70 1.13 -3.12
C ASP A 378 -14.65 1.57 -1.98
N VAL A 379 -15.49 0.64 -1.50
CA VAL A 379 -16.54 0.92 -0.52
C VAL A 379 -15.96 1.18 0.87
N THR A 380 -16.46 2.24 1.51
CA THR A 380 -16.30 2.46 2.97
C THR A 380 -17.64 2.28 3.66
N LEU A 381 -17.71 1.29 4.56
CA LEU A 381 -18.94 0.91 5.27
C LEU A 381 -18.69 0.88 6.77
N ASN A 382 -19.62 1.41 7.55
CA ASN A 382 -19.61 1.31 9.01
C ASN A 382 -21.04 1.15 9.53
N THR A 383 -21.49 -0.10 9.60
CA THR A 383 -22.75 -0.50 10.24
C THR A 383 -22.46 -1.20 11.56
N ASP A 384 -23.50 -1.45 12.37
CA ASP A 384 -23.37 -2.13 13.67
C ASP A 384 -22.77 -3.55 13.54
N ASP A 385 -22.95 -4.19 12.40
CA ASP A 385 -22.59 -5.58 12.12
C ASP A 385 -21.43 -5.76 11.12
N LEU A 386 -21.05 -4.72 10.36
CA LEU A 386 -20.00 -4.78 9.34
C LEU A 386 -19.24 -3.45 9.19
N ILE A 387 -17.90 -3.54 9.20
CA ILE A 387 -17.00 -2.40 8.99
C ILE A 387 -16.03 -2.72 7.85
N ILE A 388 -15.97 -1.88 6.82
CA ILE A 388 -15.08 -1.99 5.66
C ILE A 388 -14.42 -0.63 5.40
N PRO A 389 -13.09 -0.54 5.23
CA PRO A 389 -12.09 -1.57 5.50
C PRO A 389 -12.14 -2.12 6.92
N HIS A 390 -11.73 -3.37 7.12
CA HIS A 390 -11.81 -4.02 8.42
C HIS A 390 -11.07 -3.23 9.52
N LYS A 391 -11.74 -3.00 10.67
CA LYS A 391 -11.26 -2.12 11.75
C LYS A 391 -9.84 -2.41 12.27
N ALA A 392 -9.46 -3.69 12.33
CA ALA A 392 -8.17 -4.15 12.85
C ALA A 392 -7.17 -4.51 11.75
N LEU A 393 -7.43 -4.11 10.50
CA LEU A 393 -6.57 -4.38 9.36
C LEU A 393 -5.14 -3.88 9.61
N LEU A 394 -5.00 -2.64 10.05
CA LEU A 394 -3.71 -1.94 10.16
C LEU A 394 -2.86 -2.40 11.36
N GLU A 395 -3.42 -3.21 12.26
CA GLU A 395 -2.78 -3.64 13.51
C GLU A 395 -2.14 -5.04 13.42
N ARG A 396 -2.39 -5.78 12.34
CA ARG A 396 -2.13 -7.23 12.25
C ARG A 396 -1.15 -7.55 11.13
N THR A 397 0.07 -8.01 11.45
CA THR A 397 1.05 -8.40 10.42
C THR A 397 0.56 -9.61 9.63
N PHE A 398 -0.09 -10.57 10.30
CA PHE A 398 -0.66 -11.77 9.65
C PHE A 398 -1.83 -11.47 8.69
N VAL A 399 -2.31 -10.23 8.63
CA VAL A 399 -3.27 -9.75 7.62
C VAL A 399 -2.56 -8.87 6.59
N LEU A 400 -1.77 -7.88 7.03
CA LEU A 400 -1.09 -6.94 6.14
C LEU A 400 -0.04 -7.60 5.24
N GLN A 401 0.77 -8.52 5.78
CA GLN A 401 1.79 -9.22 5.00
C GLN A 401 1.18 -10.00 3.82
N PRO A 402 0.20 -10.90 4.03
CA PRO A 402 -0.46 -11.58 2.91
C PRO A 402 -1.28 -10.63 2.02
N LEU A 403 -1.88 -9.55 2.56
CA LEU A 403 -2.61 -8.58 1.75
C LEU A 403 -1.70 -7.83 0.77
N CYS A 404 -0.51 -7.41 1.21
CA CYS A 404 0.51 -6.77 0.36
C CYS A 404 1.04 -7.67 -0.77
N GLU A 405 0.76 -8.98 -0.73
CA GLU A 405 1.13 -9.88 -1.80
C GLU A 405 0.16 -9.89 -2.98
N ILE A 406 -1.06 -9.42 -2.75
CA ILE A 406 -2.19 -9.42 -3.70
C ILE A 406 -2.74 -8.01 -3.97
N LEU A 407 -2.23 -6.98 -3.28
CA LEU A 407 -2.44 -5.57 -3.59
C LEU A 407 -1.15 -4.89 -4.06
N PRO A 408 -1.21 -3.95 -5.01
CA PRO A 408 -0.02 -3.25 -5.47
C PRO A 408 0.49 -2.20 -4.47
N PRO A 409 1.79 -1.81 -4.54
CA PRO A 409 2.41 -0.85 -3.61
C PRO A 409 1.82 0.56 -3.59
N ASP A 410 1.16 0.95 -4.67
CA ASP A 410 0.48 2.23 -4.87
C ASP A 410 -0.99 2.20 -4.42
N PHE A 411 -1.52 1.05 -3.98
CA PHE A 411 -2.85 0.97 -3.40
C PHE A 411 -2.91 1.73 -2.07
N ILE A 412 -3.79 2.74 -2.02
CA ILE A 412 -3.98 3.63 -0.88
C ILE A 412 -5.14 3.13 -0.01
N HIS A 413 -4.91 3.03 1.31
CA HIS A 413 -5.96 2.67 2.25
C HIS A 413 -7.07 3.74 2.26
N PRO A 414 -8.36 3.38 2.04
CA PRO A 414 -9.45 4.33 1.87
C PRO A 414 -9.65 5.30 3.05
N ILE A 415 -9.31 4.86 4.27
CA ILE A 415 -9.50 5.68 5.47
C ILE A 415 -8.22 6.41 5.87
N SER A 416 -7.02 5.90 5.62
CA SER A 416 -5.79 6.54 6.15
C SER A 416 -5.05 7.38 5.12
N ALA A 417 -5.41 7.27 3.84
CA ALA A 417 -4.71 7.89 2.72
C ALA A 417 -3.20 7.56 2.61
N GLU A 418 -2.77 6.46 3.24
CA GLU A 418 -1.40 5.91 3.13
C GLU A 418 -1.44 4.55 2.43
N SER A 419 -0.36 4.16 1.77
CA SER A 419 -0.33 2.84 1.12
C SER A 419 -0.31 1.71 2.14
N ILE A 420 -0.98 0.60 1.83
CA ILE A 420 -1.01 -0.60 2.70
C ILE A 420 0.41 -1.13 2.96
N HIS A 421 1.29 -1.01 1.97
CA HIS A 421 2.71 -1.34 2.09
C HIS A 421 3.46 -0.44 3.08
N SER A 422 3.09 0.84 3.19
CA SER A 422 3.67 1.76 4.17
C SER A 422 3.26 1.38 5.59
N HIS A 423 2.00 0.99 5.80
CA HIS A 423 1.52 0.46 7.08
C HIS A 423 2.25 -0.82 7.48
N LEU A 424 2.40 -1.78 6.57
CA LEU A 424 3.18 -2.99 6.83
C LEU A 424 4.61 -2.67 7.24
N LYS A 425 5.26 -1.74 6.54
CA LYS A 425 6.62 -1.28 6.85
C LYS A 425 6.72 -0.64 8.23
N GLN A 426 5.74 0.18 8.63
CA GLN A 426 5.69 0.79 9.97
C GLN A 426 5.57 -0.32 11.03
N LEU A 427 4.60 -1.22 10.86
CA LEU A 427 4.35 -2.32 11.78
C LEU A 427 5.53 -3.29 11.93
N LEU A 428 6.32 -3.51 10.86
CA LEU A 428 7.53 -4.34 10.91
C LEU A 428 8.76 -3.63 11.52
N LYS A 429 8.76 -2.30 11.58
CA LYS A 429 9.83 -1.50 12.20
C LYS A 429 9.64 -1.32 13.69
N ASP A 430 8.38 -1.18 14.10
CA ASP A 430 8.03 -1.00 15.49
C ASP A 430 8.36 -2.29 16.24
N LYS A 431 9.30 -2.21 17.18
CA LYS A 431 9.50 -3.31 18.13
C LYS A 431 8.24 -3.36 18.99
N PRO A 432 7.64 -4.54 19.21
CA PRO A 432 6.50 -4.66 20.12
C PRO A 432 6.99 -4.38 21.54
N GLN A 433 6.99 -3.11 21.96
CA GLN A 433 7.18 -2.69 23.34
C GLN A 433 6.27 -1.49 23.63
N GLU A 434 5.44 -1.68 24.65
CA GLU A 434 4.59 -0.72 25.39
C GLU A 434 3.11 -0.56 24.98
N ASP A 435 2.66 -1.05 23.82
CA ASP A 435 1.22 -1.02 23.47
C ASP A 435 0.62 -2.43 23.38
N GLU A 436 -0.31 -2.77 24.28
CA GLU A 436 -1.04 -4.05 24.32
C GLU A 436 -2.01 -4.22 23.13
N SER A 437 -2.25 -3.19 22.32
CA SER A 437 -3.09 -3.25 21.11
C SER A 437 -2.35 -3.78 19.87
N ILE A 438 -1.01 -3.81 19.88
CA ILE A 438 -0.18 -4.23 18.75
C ILE A 438 0.29 -5.68 18.93
N GLN A 439 0.40 -6.43 17.84
CA GLN A 439 0.79 -7.85 17.86
C GLN A 439 2.14 -8.07 18.56
N VAL A 440 2.15 -8.93 19.58
CA VAL A 440 3.30 -9.22 20.46
C VAL A 440 4.53 -9.76 19.71
N SER A 441 4.32 -10.46 18.58
CA SER A 441 5.39 -10.90 17.70
C SER A 441 4.99 -10.69 16.25
N SER A 442 5.84 -10.01 15.48
CA SER A 442 5.72 -9.89 14.03
C SER A 442 6.29 -11.10 13.27
N ASP A 443 6.69 -12.16 13.98
CA ASP A 443 7.23 -13.38 13.38
C ASP A 443 6.13 -14.09 12.58
N LEU A 444 6.38 -14.23 11.28
CA LEU A 444 5.54 -14.96 10.35
C LEU A 444 6.41 -15.97 9.63
N LEU A 445 6.00 -17.24 9.67
CA LEU A 445 6.63 -18.29 8.90
C LEU A 445 5.77 -18.59 7.69
N GLN A 446 6.29 -18.35 6.50
CA GLN A 446 5.64 -18.84 5.28
C GLN A 446 5.64 -20.37 5.32
N PHE A 447 4.54 -21.00 4.90
CA PHE A 447 4.36 -22.45 4.93
C PHE A 447 3.85 -22.97 3.60
N ILE A 448 4.50 -24.02 3.07
CA ILE A 448 4.04 -24.76 1.89
C ILE A 448 3.49 -26.11 2.36
N PRO A 449 2.17 -26.37 2.27
CA PRO A 449 1.59 -27.65 2.63
C PRO A 449 2.12 -28.79 1.77
N VAL A 450 2.39 -29.94 2.39
CA VAL A 450 2.70 -31.21 1.70
C VAL A 450 1.57 -32.19 2.00
N PRO A 451 0.69 -32.54 1.03
CA PRO A 451 -0.54 -33.31 1.29
C PRO A 451 -0.34 -34.64 2.03
N ARG A 452 0.81 -35.31 1.83
CA ARG A 452 1.14 -36.58 2.49
C ARG A 452 1.45 -36.42 3.99
N LEU A 453 2.03 -35.29 4.39
CA LEU A 453 2.53 -35.12 5.75
C LEU A 453 1.41 -34.78 6.73
N SER A 454 1.53 -35.28 7.96
CA SER A 454 0.66 -34.88 9.07
C SER A 454 0.86 -33.39 9.37
N LEU A 455 -0.20 -32.74 9.82
CA LEU A 455 -0.29 -31.28 9.95
C LEU A 455 0.38 -30.73 11.19
N THR A 456 1.04 -31.59 11.98
CA THR A 456 1.95 -31.17 13.04
C THR A 456 3.06 -30.31 12.41
N PRO A 457 3.17 -29.01 12.75
CA PRO A 457 4.09 -28.10 12.06
C PRO A 457 5.57 -28.52 12.10
N GLY A 458 5.94 -29.45 13.00
CA GLY A 458 7.28 -30.00 13.12
C GLY A 458 7.68 -30.98 12.00
N ASP A 459 6.72 -31.66 11.36
CA ASP A 459 7.00 -32.71 10.40
C ASP A 459 7.25 -32.15 8.98
N ASN A 460 6.63 -31.01 8.66
CA ASN A 460 6.83 -30.34 7.38
C ASN A 460 7.90 -29.25 7.49
N ILE A 461 9.03 -29.50 6.83
CA ILE A 461 10.19 -28.62 6.81
C ILE A 461 10.08 -27.45 5.84
N LEU A 462 9.06 -27.41 4.96
CA LEU A 462 8.85 -26.31 3.99
C LEU A 462 8.22 -25.08 4.67
N ARG A 463 9.00 -24.49 5.57
CA ARG A 463 8.63 -23.31 6.36
C ARG A 463 9.75 -22.27 6.38
N PHE A 464 9.44 -21.04 5.99
CA PHE A 464 10.45 -20.03 5.68
C PHE A 464 10.16 -18.70 6.36
N ASP A 465 11.10 -18.25 7.19
CA ASP A 465 11.12 -16.91 7.75
C ASP A 465 11.77 -15.95 6.75
N HIS A 466 10.95 -15.39 5.87
CA HIS A 466 11.42 -14.45 4.85
C HIS A 466 11.71 -13.05 5.40
N ILE A 467 11.15 -12.71 6.57
CA ILE A 467 11.20 -11.37 7.16
C ILE A 467 12.48 -11.20 7.99
N ASN A 468 12.79 -12.16 8.85
CA ASN A 468 13.97 -12.13 9.71
C ASN A 468 15.11 -13.05 9.25
N LYS A 469 14.88 -13.87 8.20
CA LYS A 469 15.89 -14.72 7.56
C LYS A 469 16.47 -15.79 8.49
N LYS A 470 15.66 -16.34 9.39
CA LYS A 470 16.10 -17.33 10.41
C LYS A 470 15.76 -18.78 10.07
N SER A 471 15.24 -19.07 8.88
CA SER A 471 15.06 -20.46 8.44
C SER A 471 16.38 -21.03 7.90
N PRO A 472 16.69 -22.32 8.17
CA PRO A 472 17.82 -23.00 7.54
C PRO A 472 17.61 -23.14 6.02
N THR A 473 18.70 -23.06 5.27
CA THR A 473 18.70 -23.38 3.83
C THR A 473 18.53 -24.88 3.65
N LEU A 474 17.57 -25.29 2.81
CA LEU A 474 17.31 -26.70 2.54
C LEU A 474 18.21 -27.23 1.42
N VAL A 475 18.70 -28.46 1.59
CA VAL A 475 19.51 -29.16 0.60
C VAL A 475 18.62 -30.10 -0.22
N MET A 476 18.48 -29.82 -1.51
CA MET A 476 17.82 -30.70 -2.47
C MET A 476 18.87 -31.53 -3.23
N ALA A 477 18.87 -32.84 -3.00
CA ALA A 477 19.81 -33.78 -3.59
C ALA A 477 19.35 -34.27 -4.96
N ILE A 478 20.21 -34.19 -5.97
CA ILE A 478 19.91 -34.65 -7.33
C ILE A 478 20.14 -36.16 -7.43
N LEU A 479 19.10 -36.93 -7.76
CA LEU A 479 19.16 -38.36 -8.03
C LEU A 479 18.69 -38.63 -9.48
N ASN A 480 19.63 -38.74 -10.41
CA ASN A 480 19.31 -38.98 -11.82
C ASN A 480 19.22 -40.48 -12.13
N MET A 481 18.18 -40.87 -12.85
CA MET A 481 17.98 -42.22 -13.38
C MET A 481 18.55 -42.31 -14.80
N THR A 482 19.81 -42.72 -14.96
CA THR A 482 20.47 -42.78 -16.28
C THR A 482 20.07 -44.03 -17.09
N PRO A 483 20.08 -43.96 -18.44
CA PRO A 483 19.73 -45.09 -19.32
C PRO A 483 20.57 -46.34 -19.06
N ASP A 484 21.87 -46.17 -18.80
CA ASP A 484 22.83 -47.26 -18.55
C ASP A 484 22.41 -48.16 -17.36
N SER A 485 21.57 -47.64 -16.46
CA SER A 485 21.09 -48.40 -15.30
C SER A 485 19.94 -49.36 -15.64
N PHE A 486 19.23 -49.13 -16.75
CA PHE A 486 17.99 -49.85 -17.09
C PHE A 486 18.00 -50.51 -18.48
N SER A 487 18.76 -50.00 -19.46
CA SER A 487 18.81 -50.56 -20.83
C SER A 487 19.47 -51.94 -20.90
N ASP A 488 20.33 -52.30 -19.94
CA ASP A 488 20.97 -53.62 -19.84
C ASP A 488 20.20 -54.60 -18.93
N ALA A 489 19.11 -54.16 -18.29
CA ALA A 489 18.62 -54.75 -17.06
C ALA A 489 17.28 -55.50 -17.19
N GLY A 490 17.05 -56.27 -18.25
CA GLY A 490 15.93 -57.24 -18.25
C GLY A 490 16.06 -58.32 -17.16
N ARG A 491 17.27 -58.58 -16.66
CA ARG A 491 17.59 -59.53 -15.58
C ARG A 491 18.15 -58.90 -14.29
N TYR A 492 18.41 -57.60 -14.27
CA TYR A 492 19.07 -56.90 -13.15
C TYR A 492 18.30 -55.68 -12.65
N TYR A 493 17.05 -55.46 -13.12
CA TYR A 493 16.22 -54.31 -12.76
C TYR A 493 16.05 -54.15 -11.25
N GLU A 494 15.74 -55.25 -10.54
CA GLU A 494 15.58 -55.26 -9.08
C GLU A 494 16.88 -54.88 -8.37
N GLN A 495 18.02 -55.39 -8.84
CA GLN A 495 19.33 -55.09 -8.27
C GLN A 495 19.77 -53.64 -8.55
N ALA A 496 19.44 -53.10 -9.73
CA ALA A 496 19.64 -51.70 -10.05
C ALA A 496 18.78 -50.79 -9.15
N LEU A 497 17.52 -51.15 -8.93
CA LEU A 497 16.62 -50.43 -8.03
C LEU A 497 17.12 -50.45 -6.59
N GLU A 498 17.55 -51.60 -6.06
CA GLU A 498 18.14 -51.70 -4.71
C GLU A 498 19.39 -50.81 -4.55
N ASN A 499 20.25 -50.76 -5.57
CA ASN A 499 21.44 -49.90 -5.54
C ASN A 499 21.09 -48.41 -5.54
N ILE A 500 20.05 -48.01 -6.28
CA ILE A 500 19.60 -46.62 -6.32
C ILE A 500 18.89 -46.24 -5.02
N VAL A 501 18.15 -47.15 -4.39
CA VAL A 501 17.58 -46.94 -3.04
C VAL A 501 18.69 -46.75 -2.01
N LYS A 502 19.76 -47.56 -2.05
CA LYS A 502 20.94 -47.36 -1.17
C LYS A 502 21.62 -46.01 -1.41
N GLU A 503 21.68 -45.56 -2.65
CA GLU A 503 22.18 -44.22 -2.97
C GLU A 503 21.26 -43.14 -2.39
N ALA A 504 19.94 -43.31 -2.47
CA ALA A 504 18.98 -42.41 -1.82
C ALA A 504 19.17 -42.40 -0.28
N GLU A 505 19.39 -43.56 0.35
CA GLU A 505 19.73 -43.65 1.78
C GLU A 505 21.02 -42.87 2.10
N ARG A 506 22.07 -43.04 1.28
CA ARG A 506 23.34 -42.30 1.43
C ARG A 506 23.12 -40.79 1.37
N LEU A 507 22.30 -40.29 0.43
CA LEU A 507 22.02 -38.86 0.30
C LEU A 507 21.28 -38.32 1.54
N VAL A 508 20.37 -39.09 2.13
CA VAL A 508 19.69 -38.73 3.38
C VAL A 508 20.69 -38.68 4.53
N ASP A 509 21.54 -39.69 4.67
CA ASP A 509 22.57 -39.76 5.72
C ASP A 509 23.59 -38.60 5.60
N GLU A 510 23.83 -38.11 4.39
CA GLU A 510 24.68 -36.95 4.11
C GLU A 510 24.01 -35.59 4.38
N GLY A 511 22.72 -35.60 4.73
CA GLY A 511 21.99 -34.41 5.16
C GLY A 511 21.10 -33.77 4.10
N ALA A 512 20.67 -34.53 3.08
CA ALA A 512 19.62 -34.08 2.17
C ALA A 512 18.29 -33.85 2.91
N ASN A 513 17.60 -32.77 2.54
CA ASN A 513 16.26 -32.46 3.03
C ASN A 513 15.19 -32.90 2.02
N ILE A 514 15.51 -32.86 0.74
CA ILE A 514 14.65 -33.26 -0.37
C ILE A 514 15.49 -34.11 -1.34
N ILE A 515 14.94 -35.19 -1.88
CA ILE A 515 15.53 -35.94 -2.99
C ILE A 515 14.76 -35.58 -4.25
N ASP A 516 15.47 -35.11 -5.27
CA ASP A 516 14.92 -34.75 -6.57
C ASP A 516 15.28 -35.81 -7.62
N ILE A 517 14.26 -36.57 -8.02
CA ILE A 517 14.38 -37.73 -8.90
C ILE A 517 14.13 -37.29 -10.34
N GLY A 518 15.12 -37.47 -11.21
CA GLY A 518 15.01 -37.15 -12.64
C GLY A 518 15.04 -38.40 -13.52
N GLY A 519 13.98 -38.63 -14.30
CA GLY A 519 13.90 -39.71 -15.29
C GLY A 519 14.42 -39.33 -16.68
N VAL A 520 14.54 -38.02 -16.95
CA VAL A 520 14.98 -37.43 -18.22
C VAL A 520 16.30 -36.70 -18.04
N SER A 521 17.29 -37.03 -18.87
CA SER A 521 18.50 -36.21 -18.96
C SER A 521 18.19 -34.90 -19.68
N THR A 522 18.33 -33.79 -18.97
CA THR A 522 18.25 -32.42 -19.53
C THR A 522 19.58 -31.94 -20.13
N ARG A 523 20.57 -32.83 -20.26
CA ARG A 523 21.90 -32.48 -20.82
C ARG A 523 21.79 -32.20 -22.33
N PRO A 524 22.51 -31.18 -22.85
CA PRO A 524 22.52 -30.92 -24.29
C PRO A 524 23.00 -32.14 -25.09
N GLY A 525 22.15 -32.67 -25.99
CA GLY A 525 22.47 -33.77 -26.89
C GLY A 525 22.01 -35.17 -26.46
N SER A 526 21.38 -35.35 -25.29
CA SER A 526 20.76 -36.64 -24.94
C SER A 526 19.49 -36.92 -25.75
N THR A 527 19.26 -38.19 -26.08
CA THR A 527 17.96 -38.65 -26.59
C THR A 527 16.95 -38.64 -25.44
N GLU A 528 15.84 -37.91 -25.64
CA GLU A 528 14.76 -37.88 -24.67
C GLU A 528 14.06 -39.25 -24.63
N PRO A 529 13.87 -39.84 -23.45
CA PRO A 529 13.13 -41.09 -23.33
C PRO A 529 11.65 -40.88 -23.68
N THR A 530 10.94 -41.97 -23.98
CA THR A 530 9.46 -41.90 -24.08
C THR A 530 8.86 -41.61 -22.70
N GLU A 531 7.58 -41.23 -22.68
CA GLU A 531 6.87 -41.01 -21.41
C GLU A 531 6.81 -42.29 -20.57
N GLU A 532 6.57 -43.44 -21.22
CA GLU A 532 6.51 -44.75 -20.58
C GLU A 532 7.87 -45.16 -20.00
N GLU A 533 8.97 -44.85 -20.69
CA GLU A 533 10.32 -45.09 -20.18
C GLU A 533 10.63 -44.21 -18.96
N GLU A 534 10.17 -42.96 -18.95
CA GLU A 534 10.29 -42.06 -17.80
C GLU A 534 9.50 -42.59 -16.59
N LEU A 535 8.24 -42.99 -16.80
CA LEU A 535 7.40 -43.63 -15.78
C LEU A 535 8.06 -44.88 -15.18
N GLN A 536 8.59 -45.76 -16.03
CA GLN A 536 9.27 -47.01 -15.60
C GLN A 536 10.55 -46.75 -14.79
N ARG A 537 11.16 -45.57 -14.93
CA ARG A 537 12.34 -45.17 -14.13
C ARG A 537 11.93 -44.55 -12.81
N VAL A 538 10.94 -43.67 -12.81
CA VAL A 538 10.61 -42.82 -11.66
C VAL A 538 9.66 -43.52 -10.68
N VAL A 539 8.51 -44.00 -11.15
CA VAL A 539 7.43 -44.49 -10.28
C VAL A 539 7.87 -45.66 -9.38
N PRO A 540 8.60 -46.68 -9.87
CA PRO A 540 9.06 -47.78 -9.03
C PRO A 540 10.04 -47.34 -7.93
N LEU A 541 10.88 -46.34 -8.20
CA LEU A 541 11.80 -45.79 -7.21
C LEU A 541 11.05 -45.03 -6.11
N VAL A 542 10.06 -44.22 -6.46
CA VAL A 542 9.22 -43.52 -5.48
C VAL A 542 8.57 -44.53 -4.54
N LYS A 543 7.97 -45.60 -5.07
CA LYS A 543 7.37 -46.68 -4.27
C LYS A 543 8.40 -47.36 -3.37
N ALA A 544 9.56 -47.72 -3.91
CA ALA A 544 10.62 -48.37 -3.15
C ALA A 544 11.16 -47.49 -1.99
N ILE A 545 11.30 -46.18 -2.22
CA ILE A 545 11.68 -45.22 -1.16
C ILE A 545 10.61 -45.18 -0.07
N ARG A 546 9.32 -45.13 -0.43
CA ARG A 546 8.20 -45.11 0.52
C ARG A 546 8.01 -46.42 1.29
N GLU A 547 8.39 -47.54 0.70
CA GLU A 547 8.38 -48.86 1.32
C GLU A 547 9.66 -49.16 2.13
N SER A 548 10.65 -48.25 2.10
CA SER A 548 11.91 -48.44 2.83
C SER A 548 11.67 -48.66 4.33
N LYS A 549 12.47 -49.56 4.90
CA LYS A 549 12.50 -49.82 6.34
C LYS A 549 13.24 -48.72 7.11
N ASN A 550 14.05 -47.89 6.43
CA ASN A 550 14.72 -46.75 7.02
C ASN A 550 13.71 -45.60 7.19
N PRO A 551 13.35 -45.21 8.44
CA PRO A 551 12.36 -44.16 8.67
C PRO A 551 12.77 -42.79 8.10
N ALA A 552 14.07 -42.48 8.09
CA ALA A 552 14.57 -41.22 7.55
C ALA A 552 14.36 -41.15 6.03
N LEU A 553 14.70 -42.23 5.31
CA LEU A 553 14.44 -42.32 3.88
C LEU A 553 12.94 -42.36 3.58
N LYS A 554 12.16 -43.15 4.31
CA LYS A 554 10.71 -43.26 4.10
C LYS A 554 9.99 -41.92 4.20
N ASN A 555 10.40 -41.07 5.13
CA ASN A 555 9.76 -39.78 5.42
C ASN A 555 10.34 -38.60 4.64
N ILE A 556 11.45 -38.78 3.91
CA ILE A 556 12.10 -37.71 3.14
C ILE A 556 11.12 -37.05 2.16
N LEU A 557 11.30 -35.77 1.88
CA LEU A 557 10.56 -35.13 0.81
C LEU A 557 11.07 -35.63 -0.55
N ILE A 558 10.16 -36.06 -1.41
CA ILE A 558 10.49 -36.53 -2.78
C ILE A 558 9.99 -35.51 -3.79
N SER A 559 10.92 -34.93 -4.55
CA SER A 559 10.68 -34.10 -5.71
C SER A 559 10.86 -34.89 -6.99
N ILE A 560 10.06 -34.60 -8.02
CA ILE A 560 10.15 -35.23 -9.34
C ILE A 560 10.51 -34.17 -10.37
N ASP A 561 11.69 -34.29 -10.98
CA ASP A 561 12.18 -33.43 -12.07
C ASP A 561 11.56 -33.90 -13.40
N THR A 562 10.34 -33.41 -13.68
CA THR A 562 9.58 -33.74 -14.89
C THR A 562 8.77 -32.54 -15.37
N TYR A 563 8.60 -32.47 -16.69
CA TYR A 563 7.75 -31.48 -17.37
C TYR A 563 6.48 -32.12 -17.98
N ARG A 564 6.23 -33.40 -17.70
CA ARG A 564 5.06 -34.15 -18.22
C ARG A 564 4.02 -34.32 -17.12
N SER A 565 2.79 -33.93 -17.41
CA SER A 565 1.67 -33.98 -16.47
C SER A 565 1.37 -35.40 -16.01
N ASN A 566 1.38 -36.38 -16.93
CA ASN A 566 1.12 -37.79 -16.61
C ASN A 566 2.20 -38.40 -15.69
N VAL A 567 3.47 -38.07 -15.93
CA VAL A 567 4.58 -38.53 -15.05
C VAL A 567 4.45 -37.89 -13.66
N ALA A 568 4.11 -36.61 -13.60
CA ALA A 568 3.87 -35.91 -12.35
C ALA A 568 2.71 -36.55 -11.57
N GLU A 569 1.57 -36.78 -12.21
CA GLU A 569 0.39 -37.40 -11.61
C GLU A 569 0.68 -38.81 -11.07
N GLU A 570 1.21 -39.70 -11.89
CA GLU A 570 1.52 -41.08 -11.47
C GLU A 570 2.57 -41.13 -10.35
N SER A 571 3.52 -40.17 -10.34
CA SER A 571 4.49 -40.07 -9.27
C SER A 571 3.89 -39.57 -7.96
N LEU A 572 2.94 -38.62 -8.00
CA LEU A 572 2.19 -38.17 -6.83
C LEU A 572 1.34 -39.30 -6.25
N ILE A 573 0.65 -40.08 -7.10
CA ILE A 573 -0.09 -41.29 -6.70
C ILE A 573 0.84 -42.30 -6.03
N ALA A 574 2.07 -42.46 -6.55
CA ALA A 574 3.09 -43.32 -5.97
C ALA A 574 3.67 -42.83 -4.63
N GLY A 575 3.40 -41.57 -4.25
CA GLY A 575 3.81 -40.97 -2.98
C GLY A 575 4.91 -39.92 -3.09
N ALA A 576 5.15 -39.34 -4.27
CA ALA A 576 5.96 -38.13 -4.39
C ALA A 576 5.30 -36.93 -3.70
N ASP A 577 6.09 -35.93 -3.33
CA ASP A 577 5.63 -34.77 -2.58
C ASP A 577 5.67 -33.47 -3.40
N ILE A 578 6.67 -33.29 -4.27
CA ILE A 578 6.95 -32.04 -4.98
C ILE A 578 7.08 -32.33 -6.47
N ILE A 579 6.55 -31.46 -7.32
CA ILE A 579 6.81 -31.48 -8.76
C ILE A 579 7.78 -30.35 -9.11
N ASN A 580 8.88 -30.69 -9.77
CA ASN A 580 9.90 -29.76 -10.24
C ASN A 580 9.87 -29.67 -11.76
N ASP A 581 9.24 -28.62 -12.28
CA ASP A 581 9.07 -28.42 -13.71
C ASP A 581 10.03 -27.35 -14.26
N ILE A 582 11.03 -27.82 -15.00
CA ILE A 582 12.02 -27.01 -15.74
C ILE A 582 11.41 -26.08 -16.79
N SER A 583 10.15 -26.30 -17.16
CA SER A 583 9.45 -25.62 -18.25
C SER A 583 8.44 -24.58 -17.77
N MET A 584 8.21 -24.46 -16.46
CA MET A 584 7.17 -23.61 -15.87
C MET A 584 5.79 -23.78 -16.51
N GLY A 585 5.39 -25.03 -16.77
CA GLY A 585 4.12 -25.42 -17.39
C GLY A 585 4.05 -25.21 -18.90
N LYS A 586 5.16 -24.87 -19.57
CA LYS A 586 5.15 -24.55 -21.01
C LYS A 586 5.24 -25.75 -21.93
N TYR A 587 5.70 -26.91 -21.45
CA TYR A 587 5.85 -28.10 -22.31
C TYR A 587 4.61 -29.00 -22.29
N ASP A 588 3.74 -28.87 -21.28
CA ASP A 588 2.52 -29.65 -21.14
C ASP A 588 1.41 -28.78 -20.52
N ASP A 589 0.35 -28.56 -21.29
CA ASP A 589 -0.76 -27.69 -20.92
C ASP A 589 -1.57 -28.22 -19.72
N MET A 590 -1.48 -29.52 -19.42
CA MET A 590 -2.20 -30.17 -18.31
C MET A 590 -1.43 -30.12 -16.98
N MET A 591 -0.18 -29.66 -16.98
CA MET A 591 0.66 -29.63 -15.77
C MET A 591 -0.05 -28.88 -14.62
N PHE A 592 -0.55 -27.67 -14.88
CA PHE A 592 -1.20 -26.88 -13.82
C PHE A 592 -2.51 -27.49 -13.32
N ASP A 593 -3.24 -28.22 -14.17
CA ASP A 593 -4.45 -28.93 -13.74
C ASP A 593 -4.11 -30.05 -12.74
N VAL A 594 -3.01 -30.80 -12.98
CA VAL A 594 -2.50 -31.80 -12.03
C VAL A 594 -2.07 -31.14 -10.71
N ILE A 595 -1.29 -30.04 -10.76
CA ILE A 595 -0.85 -29.35 -9.55
C ILE A 595 -2.03 -28.81 -8.72
N ALA A 596 -3.05 -28.27 -9.39
CA ALA A 596 -4.25 -27.78 -8.73
C ALA A 596 -5.07 -28.91 -8.09
N LEU A 597 -5.19 -30.05 -8.77
CA LEU A 597 -5.93 -31.23 -8.30
C LEU A 597 -5.28 -31.84 -7.05
N TYR A 598 -3.97 -32.07 -7.07
CA TYR A 598 -3.27 -32.75 -5.98
C TYR A 598 -2.85 -31.80 -4.85
N GLY A 599 -2.84 -30.49 -5.09
CA GLY A 599 -2.48 -29.50 -4.06
C GLY A 599 -1.02 -29.58 -3.59
N CYS A 600 -0.12 -30.19 -4.39
CA CYS A 600 1.27 -30.39 -4.04
C CYS A 600 2.14 -29.13 -4.24
N PRO A 601 3.29 -29.02 -3.55
CA PRO A 601 4.33 -28.07 -3.88
C PRO A 601 4.80 -28.19 -5.34
N TYR A 602 5.02 -27.04 -5.98
CA TYR A 602 5.41 -26.93 -7.38
C TYR A 602 6.57 -25.97 -7.55
N ILE A 603 7.70 -26.46 -8.06
CA ILE A 603 8.87 -25.65 -8.41
C ILE A 603 8.73 -25.20 -9.85
N MET A 604 8.57 -23.89 -10.03
CA MET A 604 8.44 -23.24 -11.32
C MET A 604 9.82 -22.71 -11.75
N ASN A 605 10.49 -23.42 -12.64
CA ASN A 605 11.82 -23.06 -13.12
C ASN A 605 11.76 -22.30 -14.44
N HIS A 606 12.41 -21.13 -14.48
CA HIS A 606 12.40 -20.30 -15.67
C HIS A 606 13.32 -20.85 -16.78
N THR A 607 12.73 -21.13 -17.94
CA THR A 607 13.44 -21.39 -19.19
C THR A 607 12.81 -20.67 -20.39
N ARG A 608 13.52 -20.65 -21.52
CA ARG A 608 13.00 -20.25 -22.84
C ARG A 608 13.38 -21.30 -23.89
N GLY A 609 12.44 -21.58 -24.79
CA GLY A 609 12.61 -22.63 -25.80
C GLY A 609 12.69 -24.01 -25.19
N THR A 610 13.46 -24.91 -25.80
CA THR A 610 13.66 -26.30 -25.38
C THR A 610 15.14 -26.54 -25.06
N PRO A 611 15.54 -27.68 -24.47
CA PRO A 611 16.96 -27.99 -24.24
C PRO A 611 17.84 -27.86 -25.50
N LYS A 612 17.25 -28.04 -26.69
CA LYS A 612 17.92 -27.90 -27.99
C LYS A 612 18.07 -26.44 -28.47
N THR A 613 17.17 -25.54 -28.06
CA THR A 613 17.11 -24.15 -28.57
C THR A 613 17.45 -23.09 -27.54
N MET A 614 17.40 -23.41 -26.23
CA MET A 614 17.55 -22.46 -25.12
C MET A 614 18.85 -21.66 -25.17
N SER A 615 19.95 -22.24 -25.66
CA SER A 615 21.25 -21.55 -25.76
C SER A 615 21.24 -20.33 -26.68
N LYS A 616 20.27 -20.25 -27.62
CA LYS A 616 20.09 -19.13 -28.54
C LYS A 616 19.12 -18.06 -28.01
N LEU A 617 18.35 -18.36 -26.97
CA LEU A 617 17.27 -17.51 -26.45
C LEU A 617 17.69 -16.74 -25.20
N THR A 618 18.90 -16.19 -25.23
CA THR A 618 19.54 -15.50 -24.10
C THR A 618 19.37 -13.98 -24.14
N ASN A 619 18.61 -13.42 -25.09
CA ASN A 619 18.37 -11.97 -25.16
C ASN A 619 17.16 -11.57 -24.31
N TYR A 620 17.38 -10.83 -23.21
CA TYR A 620 16.31 -10.33 -22.33
C TYR A 620 16.14 -8.83 -22.55
N GLU A 621 14.93 -8.41 -22.93
CA GLU A 621 14.62 -7.03 -23.29
C GLU A 621 13.85 -6.33 -22.18
N SER A 622 13.95 -5.00 -22.16
CA SER A 622 13.16 -4.15 -21.28
C SER A 622 11.66 -4.35 -21.52
N ASN A 623 10.84 -4.11 -20.50
CA ASN A 623 9.40 -4.04 -20.70
C ASN A 623 9.06 -2.85 -21.62
N THR A 624 8.28 -3.10 -22.68
CA THR A 624 7.74 -2.08 -23.58
C THR A 624 6.22 -2.05 -23.60
N ASN A 625 5.58 -2.86 -22.76
CA ASN A 625 4.14 -2.95 -22.65
C ASN A 625 3.65 -2.10 -21.48
N ASP A 626 2.91 -1.03 -21.78
CA ASP A 626 2.35 -0.08 -20.81
C ASP A 626 1.27 -0.71 -19.90
N ASP A 627 0.69 -1.85 -20.30
CA ASP A 627 -0.27 -2.59 -19.48
C ASP A 627 0.41 -3.47 -18.42
N LEU A 628 1.74 -3.56 -18.44
CA LEU A 628 2.54 -4.28 -17.45
C LEU A 628 3.28 -3.29 -16.55
N VAL A 629 2.90 -3.23 -15.26
CA VAL A 629 3.56 -2.36 -14.28
C VAL A 629 4.43 -3.21 -13.35
N GLU A 630 5.73 -2.97 -13.37
CA GLU A 630 6.73 -3.72 -12.60
C GLU A 630 7.12 -2.92 -11.34
N TYR A 631 7.07 -3.56 -10.17
CA TYR A 631 7.52 -2.96 -8.91
C TYR A 631 8.59 -3.82 -8.25
N VAL A 632 9.42 -3.18 -7.43
CA VAL A 632 10.42 -3.84 -6.57
C VAL A 632 10.18 -3.35 -5.15
N THR A 633 9.68 -4.23 -4.29
CA THR A 633 9.22 -3.87 -2.95
C THR A 633 9.75 -4.85 -1.93
N ASP A 634 10.33 -4.30 -0.85
CA ASP A 634 10.83 -5.05 0.29
C ASP A 634 9.93 -4.76 1.51
N PRO A 635 9.45 -5.76 2.26
CA PRO A 635 8.51 -5.53 3.37
C PRO A 635 9.05 -4.58 4.45
N LYS A 636 10.37 -4.58 4.70
CA LYS A 636 11.00 -3.74 5.73
C LYS A 636 11.45 -2.38 5.20
N LEU A 637 11.84 -2.31 3.93
CA LEU A 637 12.36 -1.08 3.32
C LEU A 637 11.29 -0.30 2.55
N GLY A 638 10.17 -0.92 2.19
CA GLY A 638 9.12 -0.39 1.33
C GLY A 638 9.47 -0.52 -0.16
N GLN A 639 8.86 0.31 -1.00
CA GLN A 639 9.19 0.39 -2.42
C GLN A 639 10.66 0.82 -2.57
N LEU A 640 11.42 0.02 -3.31
CA LEU A 640 12.80 0.30 -3.62
C LEU A 640 12.86 1.08 -4.94
N GLY A 641 13.77 2.05 -5.02
CA GLY A 641 14.09 2.71 -6.28
C GLY A 641 14.72 1.73 -7.29
N GLU A 642 15.08 2.25 -8.47
CA GLU A 642 15.74 1.43 -9.47
C GLU A 642 17.01 0.77 -8.92
N LEU A 643 17.19 -0.51 -9.23
CA LEU A 643 18.43 -1.22 -8.91
C LEU A 643 19.60 -0.53 -9.58
N ASN A 644 20.62 -0.20 -8.79
CA ASN A 644 21.87 0.35 -9.29
C ASN A 644 22.74 -0.77 -9.92
N VAL A 645 22.31 -1.29 -11.06
CA VAL A 645 22.95 -2.35 -11.84
C VAL A 645 23.00 -1.97 -13.32
N SER A 646 23.73 -2.73 -14.13
CA SER A 646 23.75 -2.50 -15.58
C SER A 646 22.37 -2.69 -16.22
N THR A 647 22.10 -2.00 -17.32
CA THR A 647 20.82 -2.14 -18.07
C THR A 647 20.55 -3.59 -18.48
N ASP A 648 21.58 -4.32 -18.93
CA ASP A 648 21.46 -5.72 -19.32
C ASP A 648 21.09 -6.62 -18.13
N THR A 649 21.70 -6.38 -16.97
CA THR A 649 21.36 -7.07 -15.72
C THR A 649 19.93 -6.76 -15.29
N LYS A 650 19.50 -5.49 -15.35
CA LYS A 650 18.11 -5.08 -15.04
C LYS A 650 17.11 -5.78 -15.96
N ASN A 651 17.36 -5.77 -17.27
CA ASN A 651 16.49 -6.42 -18.25
C ASN A 651 16.42 -7.94 -18.06
N LEU A 652 17.53 -8.58 -17.69
CA LEU A 652 17.57 -9.99 -17.33
C LEU A 652 16.69 -10.27 -16.11
N LEU A 653 16.92 -9.57 -15.00
CA LEU A 653 16.22 -9.81 -13.73
C LEU A 653 14.71 -9.56 -13.88
N ASN A 654 14.32 -8.44 -14.49
CA ASN A 654 12.92 -8.11 -14.78
C ASN A 654 12.33 -9.10 -15.78
N GLY A 655 13.03 -9.43 -16.86
CA GLY A 655 12.54 -10.35 -17.88
C GLY A 655 12.25 -11.75 -17.34
N VAL A 656 13.15 -12.30 -16.52
CA VAL A 656 12.94 -13.59 -15.84
C VAL A 656 11.74 -13.53 -14.90
N SER A 657 11.64 -12.47 -14.10
CA SER A 657 10.57 -12.33 -13.11
C SER A 657 9.21 -12.09 -13.77
N ARG A 658 9.17 -11.30 -14.84
CA ARG A 658 7.98 -11.04 -15.66
C ARG A 658 7.45 -12.32 -16.28
N GLU A 659 8.31 -13.13 -16.91
CA GLU A 659 7.89 -14.39 -17.52
C GLU A 659 7.38 -15.41 -16.51
N LEU A 660 8.02 -15.53 -15.34
CA LEU A 660 7.54 -16.35 -14.24
C LEU A 660 6.17 -15.85 -13.76
N SER A 661 6.00 -14.55 -13.53
CA SER A 661 4.74 -13.95 -13.08
C SER A 661 3.60 -14.25 -14.03
N LEU A 662 3.84 -14.14 -15.35
CA LEU A 662 2.84 -14.46 -16.37
C LEU A 662 2.45 -15.95 -16.37
N GLN A 663 3.36 -16.88 -16.06
CA GLN A 663 3.00 -18.29 -15.89
C GLN A 663 2.25 -18.54 -14.56
N MET A 664 2.61 -17.83 -13.49
CA MET A 664 1.88 -17.95 -12.22
C MET A 664 0.43 -17.51 -12.34
N PHE A 665 0.13 -16.43 -13.08
CA PHE A 665 -1.25 -16.05 -13.37
C PHE A 665 -2.02 -17.16 -14.09
N LYS A 666 -1.38 -17.87 -15.03
CA LYS A 666 -2.00 -19.03 -15.70
C LYS A 666 -2.22 -20.20 -14.75
N ALA A 667 -1.25 -20.49 -13.88
CA ALA A 667 -1.37 -21.52 -12.87
C ALA A 667 -2.53 -21.23 -11.89
N MET A 668 -2.62 -19.99 -11.40
CA MET A 668 -3.70 -19.54 -10.51
C MET A 668 -5.07 -19.62 -11.17
N ALA A 669 -5.17 -19.29 -12.47
CA ALA A 669 -6.40 -19.45 -13.24
C ALA A 669 -6.85 -20.92 -13.35
N LYS A 670 -5.95 -21.89 -13.17
CA LYS A 670 -6.26 -23.33 -13.08
C LYS A 670 -6.52 -23.81 -11.64
N GLY A 671 -6.46 -22.93 -10.65
CA GLY A 671 -6.70 -23.25 -9.24
C GLY A 671 -5.45 -23.55 -8.42
N VAL A 672 -4.24 -23.40 -8.98
CA VAL A 672 -3.00 -23.50 -8.22
C VAL A 672 -2.90 -22.32 -7.24
N LYS A 673 -2.71 -22.61 -5.96
CA LYS A 673 -2.56 -21.56 -4.94
C LYS A 673 -1.13 -21.06 -4.89
N LYS A 674 -0.95 -19.79 -4.51
CA LYS A 674 0.38 -19.18 -4.39
C LYS A 674 1.26 -19.91 -3.39
N TRP A 675 0.68 -20.37 -2.27
CA TRP A 675 1.41 -21.13 -1.25
C TRP A 675 1.92 -22.49 -1.72
N GLN A 676 1.58 -22.97 -2.92
CA GLN A 676 2.16 -24.17 -3.51
C GLN A 676 3.48 -23.87 -4.25
N LEU A 677 3.75 -22.60 -4.58
CA LEU A 677 4.78 -22.24 -5.54
C LEU A 677 6.15 -22.05 -4.89
N ILE A 678 7.18 -22.59 -5.53
CA ILE A 678 8.60 -22.31 -5.29
C ILE A 678 9.17 -21.81 -6.62
N ILE A 679 9.98 -20.75 -6.60
CA ILE A 679 10.54 -20.18 -7.82
C ILE A 679 11.99 -20.58 -8.02
N ASP A 680 12.36 -20.95 -9.25
CA ASP A 680 13.75 -21.12 -9.66
C ASP A 680 14.03 -20.19 -10.86
N PRO A 681 14.93 -19.19 -10.71
CA PRO A 681 15.36 -18.32 -11.81
C PRO A 681 15.99 -19.05 -13.01
N GLY A 682 16.28 -20.34 -12.86
CA GLY A 682 16.71 -21.23 -13.93
C GLY A 682 18.15 -20.96 -14.34
N VAL A 683 19.09 -20.98 -13.39
CA VAL A 683 20.53 -20.85 -13.70
C VAL A 683 20.92 -21.91 -14.74
N GLY A 684 21.53 -21.50 -15.84
CA GLY A 684 21.95 -22.35 -16.95
C GLY A 684 20.85 -22.69 -17.96
N PHE A 685 19.63 -22.20 -17.80
CA PHE A 685 18.51 -22.42 -18.72
C PHE A 685 18.19 -21.14 -19.50
N ALA A 686 18.55 -21.11 -20.78
CA ALA A 686 18.44 -19.91 -21.62
C ALA A 686 19.15 -18.67 -21.04
N LYS A 687 20.34 -18.87 -20.43
CA LYS A 687 21.22 -17.82 -19.91
C LYS A 687 22.67 -18.05 -20.31
N ASN A 688 23.36 -16.98 -20.68
CA ASN A 688 24.80 -16.99 -20.92
C ASN A 688 25.61 -16.95 -19.61
N LEU A 689 26.95 -17.02 -19.69
CA LEU A 689 27.83 -17.02 -18.51
C LEU A 689 27.58 -15.82 -17.60
N GLN A 690 27.58 -14.60 -18.16
CA GLN A 690 27.41 -13.38 -17.37
C GLN A 690 26.03 -13.33 -16.70
N GLN A 691 24.98 -13.69 -17.44
CA GLN A 691 23.61 -13.72 -16.92
C GLN A 691 23.43 -14.72 -15.77
N ASN A 692 24.10 -15.88 -15.83
CA ASN A 692 24.10 -16.83 -14.72
C ASN A 692 24.74 -16.22 -13.46
N LEU A 693 25.85 -15.49 -13.61
CA LEU A 693 26.51 -14.80 -12.50
C LEU A 693 25.65 -13.66 -11.95
N ASP A 694 24.98 -12.91 -12.82
CA ASP A 694 24.09 -11.82 -12.41
C ASP A 694 22.88 -12.33 -11.61
N ILE A 695 22.28 -13.44 -12.03
CA ILE A 695 21.20 -14.10 -11.28
C ILE A 695 21.68 -14.52 -9.89
N ILE A 696 22.85 -15.14 -9.78
CA ILE A 696 23.40 -15.56 -8.47
C ILE A 696 23.70 -14.34 -7.61
N ARG A 697 24.32 -13.29 -8.17
CA ARG A 697 24.68 -12.06 -7.45
C ARG A 697 23.46 -11.31 -6.91
N HIS A 698 22.32 -11.44 -7.59
CA HIS A 698 21.10 -10.72 -7.26
C HIS A 698 19.92 -11.64 -6.95
N ALA A 699 20.16 -12.86 -6.42
CA ALA A 699 19.07 -13.82 -6.20
C ALA A 699 17.97 -13.30 -5.25
N SER A 700 18.33 -12.39 -4.31
CA SER A 700 17.38 -11.72 -3.42
C SER A 700 16.35 -10.84 -4.15
N PHE A 701 16.63 -10.45 -5.41
CA PHE A 701 15.70 -9.71 -6.25
C PHE A 701 14.40 -10.50 -6.51
N PHE A 702 14.53 -11.80 -6.73
CA PHE A 702 13.39 -12.67 -7.01
C PHE A 702 12.45 -12.84 -5.81
N LYS A 703 12.75 -12.25 -4.64
CA LYS A 703 11.83 -12.16 -3.50
C LYS A 703 11.13 -10.81 -3.38
N LYS A 704 11.47 -9.84 -4.22
CA LYS A 704 11.04 -8.43 -4.11
C LYS A 704 10.25 -7.94 -5.31
N TYR A 705 10.35 -8.65 -6.43
CA TYR A 705 9.65 -8.29 -7.66
C TYR A 705 8.14 -8.50 -7.50
N SER A 706 7.36 -7.63 -8.13
CA SER A 706 5.92 -7.83 -8.30
C SER A 706 5.46 -7.24 -9.63
N LEU A 707 4.40 -7.82 -10.17
CA LEU A 707 3.84 -7.44 -11.47
C LEU A 707 2.36 -7.15 -11.34
N GLN A 708 1.94 -6.00 -11.87
CA GLN A 708 0.55 -5.72 -12.20
C GLN A 708 0.32 -5.87 -13.70
N VAL A 709 -0.80 -6.49 -14.06
CA VAL A 709 -1.30 -6.61 -15.43
C VAL A 709 -2.63 -5.87 -15.52
N ASN A 710 -2.72 -4.91 -16.43
CA ASN A 710 -3.93 -4.17 -16.73
C ASN A 710 -4.62 -4.84 -17.93
N GLU A 711 -5.73 -5.53 -17.68
CA GLU A 711 -6.55 -6.15 -18.72
C GLU A 711 -7.65 -5.18 -19.12
N ARG A 712 -7.64 -4.74 -20.39
CA ARG A 712 -8.62 -3.79 -20.93
C ARG A 712 -9.73 -4.54 -21.68
N ASP A 713 -10.97 -4.30 -21.29
CA ASP A 713 -12.16 -4.74 -22.01
C ASP A 713 -13.07 -3.54 -22.29
N GLY A 714 -12.92 -2.94 -23.48
CA GLY A 714 -13.54 -1.66 -23.80
C GLY A 714 -12.98 -0.52 -22.94
N GLU A 715 -13.86 0.15 -22.18
CA GLU A 715 -13.50 1.20 -21.23
C GLU A 715 -13.17 0.66 -19.82
N GLU A 716 -13.50 -0.61 -19.53
CA GLU A 716 -13.18 -1.22 -18.24
C GLU A 716 -11.72 -1.70 -18.21
N VAL A 717 -11.03 -1.40 -17.10
CA VAL A 717 -9.69 -1.91 -16.81
C VAL A 717 -9.76 -2.79 -15.58
N ARG A 718 -9.36 -4.06 -15.72
CA ARG A 718 -9.21 -5.00 -14.61
C ARG A 718 -7.75 -5.16 -14.26
N HIS A 719 -7.46 -5.20 -12.97
CA HIS A 719 -6.09 -5.30 -12.47
C HIS A 719 -5.84 -6.68 -11.86
N LYS A 720 -4.83 -7.37 -12.39
CA LYS A 720 -4.24 -8.56 -11.76
C LYS A 720 -2.92 -8.16 -11.15
N TYR A 721 -2.70 -8.51 -9.90
CA TYR A 721 -1.43 -8.22 -9.20
C TYR A 721 -0.89 -9.48 -8.55
N LEU A 722 0.43 -9.63 -8.60
CA LEU A 722 1.15 -10.70 -7.95
C LEU A 722 2.50 -10.21 -7.44
N SER A 723 2.78 -10.48 -6.17
CA SER A 723 4.09 -10.26 -5.56
C SER A 723 4.88 -11.56 -5.39
N PHE A 724 6.19 -11.50 -5.61
CA PHE A 724 7.11 -12.60 -5.24
C PHE A 724 7.48 -12.59 -3.76
N ASN A 725 7.10 -11.54 -3.02
CA ASN A 725 7.16 -11.59 -1.55
C ASN A 725 6.38 -12.82 -1.06
N GLY A 726 6.96 -13.54 -0.10
CA GLY A 726 6.39 -14.78 0.41
C GLY A 726 6.61 -16.02 -0.47
N LEU A 727 7.39 -15.95 -1.57
CA LEU A 727 7.77 -17.14 -2.35
C LEU A 727 9.18 -17.62 -1.98
N PRO A 728 9.35 -18.93 -1.73
CA PRO A 728 10.67 -19.52 -1.59
C PRO A 728 11.42 -19.57 -2.93
N VAL A 729 12.73 -19.30 -2.88
CA VAL A 729 13.63 -19.33 -4.03
C VAL A 729 14.51 -20.58 -3.96
N LEU A 730 14.49 -21.36 -5.04
CA LEU A 730 15.43 -22.44 -5.29
C LEU A 730 16.52 -21.98 -6.27
N VAL A 731 17.78 -22.36 -6.01
CA VAL A 731 18.89 -22.16 -6.96
C VAL A 731 19.66 -23.46 -7.16
N GLY A 732 19.74 -23.91 -8.41
CA GLY A 732 20.55 -25.06 -8.82
C GLY A 732 21.77 -24.67 -9.65
N THR A 733 22.95 -24.55 -9.04
CA THR A 733 24.21 -24.24 -9.76
C THR A 733 25.10 -25.46 -9.99
N SER A 734 24.84 -26.56 -9.26
CA SER A 734 25.76 -27.69 -9.12
C SER A 734 26.21 -28.29 -10.44
N ARG A 735 27.53 -28.41 -10.60
CA ARG A 735 28.24 -29.00 -11.74
C ARG A 735 27.93 -28.39 -13.12
N LYS A 736 27.25 -27.24 -13.20
CA LYS A 736 26.90 -26.60 -14.48
C LYS A 736 28.13 -26.18 -15.29
N LYS A 737 27.98 -26.16 -16.62
CA LYS A 737 29.07 -25.93 -17.58
C LYS A 737 29.82 -24.61 -17.34
N PHE A 738 29.09 -23.55 -17.00
CA PHE A 738 29.67 -22.22 -16.80
C PHE A 738 30.72 -22.18 -15.67
N LEU A 739 30.56 -23.00 -14.63
CA LEU A 739 31.55 -23.16 -13.55
C LEU A 739 32.85 -23.81 -14.06
N GLY A 740 32.72 -24.75 -14.99
CA GLY A 740 33.87 -25.36 -15.67
C GLY A 740 34.67 -24.32 -16.45
N THR A 741 33.98 -23.46 -17.21
CA THR A 741 34.62 -22.38 -17.96
C THR A 741 35.35 -21.38 -17.06
N LEU A 742 34.76 -21.00 -15.91
CA LEU A 742 35.41 -20.09 -14.94
C LEU A 742 36.65 -20.68 -14.28
N THR A 743 36.68 -22.00 -14.05
CA THR A 743 37.75 -22.68 -13.31
C THR A 743 38.73 -23.44 -14.18
N GLY A 744 38.57 -23.41 -15.50
CA GLY A 744 39.34 -24.24 -16.44
C GLY A 744 39.03 -25.74 -16.39
N LYS A 745 37.92 -26.14 -15.76
CA LYS A 745 37.47 -27.54 -15.56
C LYS A 745 36.28 -27.89 -16.47
N GLU A 746 36.45 -27.70 -17.76
CA GLU A 746 35.36 -27.79 -18.75
C GLU A 746 34.88 -29.22 -19.02
N THR A 747 35.75 -30.21 -18.86
CA THR A 747 35.50 -31.59 -19.30
C THR A 747 34.86 -32.46 -18.22
N THR A 748 35.26 -32.32 -16.95
CA THR A 748 34.81 -33.20 -15.86
C THR A 748 33.87 -32.47 -14.91
N PRO A 749 32.55 -32.74 -14.93
CA PRO A 749 31.59 -32.09 -14.03
C PRO A 749 31.86 -32.33 -12.54
N LYS A 750 32.41 -33.50 -12.19
CA LYS A 750 32.75 -33.88 -10.81
C LYS A 750 33.85 -33.00 -10.21
N ASP A 751 34.71 -32.38 -11.03
CA ASP A 751 35.81 -31.56 -10.51
C ASP A 751 35.36 -30.15 -10.08
N ARG A 752 34.06 -29.84 -10.21
CA ARG A 752 33.46 -28.52 -9.98
C ARG A 752 32.87 -28.33 -8.58
N VAL A 753 33.16 -29.23 -7.62
CA VAL A 753 32.62 -29.17 -6.25
C VAL A 753 32.94 -27.82 -5.59
N LEU A 754 34.21 -27.38 -5.60
CA LEU A 754 34.61 -26.10 -4.99
C LEU A 754 33.97 -24.87 -5.68
N ALA A 755 33.81 -24.91 -7.00
CA ALA A 755 33.11 -23.86 -7.72
C ALA A 755 31.62 -23.83 -7.36
N THR A 756 31.03 -25.02 -7.16
CA THR A 756 29.65 -25.16 -6.68
C THR A 756 29.51 -24.57 -5.27
N ALA A 757 30.41 -24.92 -4.35
CA ALA A 757 30.45 -24.36 -2.99
C ALA A 757 30.43 -22.83 -2.99
N ALA A 758 31.30 -22.20 -3.81
CA ALA A 758 31.34 -20.73 -3.93
C ALA A 758 29.98 -20.15 -4.36
N THR A 759 29.32 -20.76 -5.34
CA THR A 759 27.99 -20.29 -5.79
C THR A 759 26.87 -20.57 -4.79
N VAL A 760 26.95 -21.68 -4.03
CA VAL A 760 25.99 -22.00 -2.96
C VAL A 760 26.09 -20.96 -1.85
N THR A 761 27.29 -20.65 -1.37
CA THR A 761 27.53 -19.58 -0.39
C THR A 761 27.00 -18.24 -0.88
N ALA A 762 27.31 -17.85 -2.12
CA ALA A 762 26.81 -16.59 -2.69
C ALA A 762 25.27 -16.56 -2.81
N SER A 763 24.63 -17.69 -3.10
CA SER A 763 23.17 -17.78 -3.17
C SER A 763 22.54 -17.65 -1.77
N ILE A 764 23.15 -18.26 -0.75
CA ILE A 764 22.69 -18.17 0.65
C ILE A 764 22.80 -16.75 1.19
N GLU A 765 23.89 -16.04 0.88
CA GLU A 765 24.04 -14.60 1.17
C GLU A 765 22.89 -13.79 0.56
N GLN A 766 22.46 -14.16 -0.65
CA GLN A 766 21.31 -13.57 -1.34
C GLN A 766 19.96 -14.13 -0.89
N ASN A 767 19.89 -14.78 0.28
CA ASN A 767 18.66 -15.29 0.90
C ASN A 767 17.93 -16.38 0.09
N THR A 768 18.65 -17.23 -0.65
CA THR A 768 18.08 -18.41 -1.32
C THR A 768 17.63 -19.48 -0.32
N ASP A 769 16.41 -20.02 -0.44
CA ASP A 769 15.86 -20.95 0.55
C ASP A 769 16.25 -22.41 0.31
N ILE A 770 16.40 -22.81 -0.96
CA ILE A 770 16.71 -24.20 -1.34
C ILE A 770 17.88 -24.20 -2.32
N VAL A 771 18.87 -25.07 -2.09
CA VAL A 771 19.98 -25.30 -3.01
C VAL A 771 19.93 -26.71 -3.59
N ARG A 772 19.96 -26.81 -4.92
CA ARG A 772 19.89 -28.10 -5.64
C ARG A 772 21.28 -28.57 -6.04
N VAL A 773 21.72 -29.71 -5.49
CA VAL A 773 23.13 -30.15 -5.52
C VAL A 773 23.32 -31.65 -5.79
N HIS A 774 24.46 -32.02 -6.39
CA HIS A 774 24.85 -33.42 -6.56
C HIS A 774 25.70 -33.95 -5.39
N ASP A 775 26.57 -33.10 -4.84
CA ASP A 775 27.59 -33.46 -3.84
C ASP A 775 27.07 -33.08 -2.43
N VAL A 776 26.12 -33.87 -1.91
CA VAL A 776 25.33 -33.50 -0.70
C VAL A 776 26.22 -33.32 0.51
N LYS A 777 27.10 -34.28 0.79
CA LYS A 777 28.01 -34.24 1.94
C LYS A 777 28.79 -32.93 2.02
N GLU A 778 29.47 -32.56 0.93
CA GLU A 778 30.28 -31.35 0.88
C GLU A 778 29.40 -30.09 0.93
N MET A 779 28.27 -30.09 0.23
CA MET A 779 27.39 -28.91 0.20
C MET A 779 26.64 -28.71 1.52
N LYS A 780 26.43 -29.76 2.31
CA LYS A 780 25.85 -29.64 3.65
C LYS A 780 26.73 -28.82 4.58
N ASP A 781 28.05 -29.08 4.58
CA ASP A 781 29.01 -28.30 5.36
C ASP A 781 29.05 -26.82 4.92
N VAL A 782 28.98 -26.59 3.61
CA VAL A 782 28.92 -25.25 3.02
C VAL A 782 27.63 -24.52 3.45
N VAL A 783 26.49 -25.20 3.41
CA VAL A 783 25.20 -24.66 3.83
C VAL A 783 25.22 -24.30 5.30
N LEU A 784 25.64 -25.21 6.18
CA LEU A 784 25.72 -24.96 7.63
C LEU A 784 26.63 -23.75 7.94
N THR A 785 27.79 -23.69 7.29
CA THR A 785 28.72 -22.56 7.48
C THR A 785 28.13 -21.25 6.96
N SER A 786 27.47 -21.28 5.81
CA SER A 786 26.89 -20.08 5.19
C SER A 786 25.68 -19.57 5.97
N ASP A 787 24.82 -20.47 6.46
CA ASP A 787 23.69 -20.11 7.32
C ASP A 787 24.18 -19.50 8.64
N ALA A 788 25.22 -20.05 9.26
CA ALA A 788 25.83 -19.47 10.46
C ALA A 788 26.34 -18.03 10.22
N ILE A 789 26.92 -17.75 9.05
CA ILE A 789 27.42 -16.42 8.68
C ILE A 789 26.28 -15.43 8.37
N TYR A 790 25.34 -15.83 7.50
CA TYR A 790 24.39 -14.90 6.88
C TYR A 790 23.00 -14.89 7.53
N ARG A 791 22.67 -15.93 8.31
CA ARG A 791 21.37 -16.11 8.98
C ARG A 791 21.47 -16.18 10.49
N SER A 792 22.69 -16.35 11.04
CA SER A 792 22.94 -16.46 12.48
C SER A 792 22.20 -17.64 13.14
N ILE A 793 22.18 -18.80 12.46
CA ILE A 793 21.56 -20.05 12.91
C ILE A 793 22.52 -21.23 12.86
#